data_AF-A0A952SYA7-F1
#
_entry.id   AF-A0A952SYA7-F1
#
_cell.length_a   1.000
_cell.length_b   1.000
_cell.length_c   1.000
_cell.angle_alpha   90.00
_cell.angle_beta   90.00
_cell.angle_gamma   90.00
#
_symmetry.space_group_name_H-M   'P 1'
#
loop_
_entity.id
_entity.type
_entity.pdbx_description
1 polymer ?
#
loop_
_entity_poly.entity_id
_entity_poly.type
_entity_poly.pdbx_seq_one_letter_code
_entity_poly.pdbx_strand_id
1 'polypeptide(L)'
;MIVSLLEFSLRQRILVIGLACLLSVMGIFAFELIPIDAYPDVTNIQVQVLTDAPGLSPVEVERFITYPLEIQMTGLPGLTEIRSLSKFALSQITIVFNDDVDIYFARQLVLERMIAAKERLPQGVEPAMAPVSTGLGEVYQYYVAGPEDGAVDPRVMETVLADQRTLQDWVLRPLLKSVPGVIDVNGMGGFVKQYQVLIDPARLRKFTLTLHDVYEAVSKNNANAGGNVLERHAERAIVRGLGLITSLSDIESIIVKESGGTPVFVRDVAEVRIGHAVRHGAVVLNGEREVVAGTVLMIRGGNARQVVEAVKTKVEGLQQSNVLPVGTKLIPFYDRIELVNAAIKTVRDALIEGVVLVVFIFFFFLGHVRSAAIVTVTLIVTPLVTFIAMERFGLSANLMTLGGLAIAIGEIADGSLVVVENAYRHLAQHSGASEESRLSVILHATKEVGRPILFGILIISVVFLPLLTLQGIEGKMFAPLAYTLVIALLASVIVTLTLSPVLASLLLRGDHPQETGLTRWMKQRYLPVLEWTLRHRKVVLAGSTAIVLASVALVPLIGREFIPLLEEGTLTPQVVRLPSVSLPESIEMEKQTHKAMLEFPEVRMAVSKIGRPDIAFGPEEPNESDPIVSLSERSTWKTAATQSQLTDAVRKKLTEIPGISVLMSQPIQERVDELISGIRTECAIKLFGDDLEVLWGKAEQIAALLQQIVGVKDIKIEQISGQPYLTIDIDRQKIARFGISVADVQEIITTAIGGKPATQIYEGERRFQLVVRFPAPYRNSVASIGEIRVKAASGALIPMSDLATIEMREGPLRISREHVKRRIFIGFNVVGRDIGGVVDEGRAKLAAQLRLPEGYTVVWGGAFENMERANARLMIVVPITLALVFFLLYWAFHSLRYATLIIINLP
;
A
#
# COMPACT_ATOMS: atom_id res chain seq x y z
N MET A 1 49.54 -6.13 -1.19
CA MET A 1 48.31 -6.15 -2.02
C MET A 1 48.01 -4.77 -2.63
N ILE A 2 47.69 -3.72 -1.86
CA ILE A 2 47.41 -2.36 -2.39
C ILE A 2 48.55 -1.85 -3.28
N VAL A 3 49.79 -1.92 -2.79
CA VAL A 3 51.00 -1.53 -3.52
C VAL A 3 51.12 -2.23 -4.89
N SER A 4 50.82 -3.53 -4.93
CA SER A 4 50.87 -4.33 -6.15
C SER A 4 49.75 -3.97 -7.14
N LEU A 5 48.56 -3.64 -6.63
CA LEU A 5 47.44 -3.15 -7.45
C LEU A 5 47.79 -1.80 -8.09
N LEU A 6 48.36 -0.86 -7.32
CA LEU A 6 48.81 0.44 -7.83
C LEU A 6 49.88 0.30 -8.92
N GLU A 7 50.87 -0.58 -8.70
CA GLU A 7 51.92 -0.87 -9.67
C GLU A 7 51.37 -1.48 -10.96
N PHE A 8 50.40 -2.40 -10.85
CA PHE A 8 49.72 -2.99 -11.99
C PHE A 8 48.93 -1.93 -12.78
N SER A 9 48.13 -1.11 -12.10
CA SER A 9 47.30 -0.08 -12.73
C SER A 9 48.15 0.94 -13.50
N LEU A 10 49.28 1.38 -12.95
CA LEU A 10 50.17 2.33 -13.62
C LEU A 10 50.94 1.71 -14.79
N ARG A 11 51.33 0.43 -14.71
CA ARG A 11 51.98 -0.28 -15.82
C ARG A 11 51.03 -0.53 -16.99
N GLN A 12 49.77 -0.87 -16.71
CA GLN A 12 48.76 -1.22 -17.71
C GLN A 12 47.73 -0.09 -17.95
N ARG A 13 48.21 1.15 -18.13
CA ARG A 13 47.37 2.37 -18.25
C ARG A 13 46.24 2.26 -19.29
N ILE A 14 46.52 1.68 -20.46
CA ILE A 14 45.52 1.51 -21.54
C ILE A 14 44.42 0.54 -21.11
N LEU A 15 44.79 -0.55 -20.42
CA LEU A 15 43.83 -1.54 -19.92
C LEU A 15 42.89 -0.93 -18.87
N VAL A 16 43.43 -0.12 -17.94
CA VAL A 16 42.62 0.53 -16.90
C VAL A 16 41.63 1.52 -17.50
N ILE A 17 42.05 2.32 -18.48
CA ILE A 17 41.15 3.25 -19.19
C ILE A 17 40.10 2.47 -19.98
N GLY A 18 40.51 1.43 -20.71
CA GLY A 18 39.58 0.56 -21.44
C GLY A 18 38.54 -0.09 -20.53
N LEU A 19 38.96 -0.56 -19.35
CA LEU A 19 38.07 -1.12 -18.33
C LEU A 19 37.14 -0.07 -17.75
N ALA A 20 37.63 1.15 -17.47
CA ALA A 20 36.79 2.24 -16.99
C ALA A 20 35.72 2.62 -18.04
N CYS A 21 36.08 2.68 -19.32
CA CYS A 21 35.13 2.89 -20.41
C CYS A 21 34.10 1.76 -20.50
N LEU A 22 34.55 0.50 -20.43
CA LEU A 22 33.66 -0.66 -20.45
C LEU A 22 32.67 -0.64 -19.27
N LEU A 23 33.16 -0.37 -18.06
CA LEU A 23 32.34 -0.24 -16.85
C LEU A 23 31.38 0.95 -16.95
N SER A 24 31.79 2.05 -17.58
CA SER A 24 30.90 3.19 -17.81
C SER A 24 29.75 2.82 -18.75
N VAL A 25 30.05 2.13 -19.85
CA VAL A 25 29.03 1.65 -20.80
C VAL A 25 28.11 0.62 -20.14
N MET A 26 28.65 -0.35 -19.41
CA MET A 26 27.85 -1.33 -18.66
C MET A 26 26.99 -0.65 -17.60
N GLY A 27 27.51 0.39 -16.92
CA GLY A 27 26.77 1.14 -15.93
C GLY A 27 25.61 1.96 -16.51
N ILE A 28 25.76 2.49 -17.73
CA ILE A 28 24.66 3.14 -18.47
C ILE A 28 23.57 2.11 -18.78
N PHE A 29 23.92 0.92 -19.29
CA PHE A 29 22.93 -0.13 -19.52
C PHE A 29 22.27 -0.62 -18.23
N ALA A 30 23.03 -0.78 -17.14
CA ALA A 30 22.48 -1.14 -15.84
C ALA A 30 21.49 -0.10 -15.33
N PHE A 31 21.80 1.20 -15.49
CA PHE A 31 20.90 2.29 -15.12
C PHE A 31 19.55 2.23 -15.85
N GLU A 32 19.53 1.82 -17.12
CA GLU A 32 18.28 1.65 -17.89
C GLU A 32 17.48 0.41 -17.49
N LEU A 33 18.13 -0.63 -16.99
CA LEU A 33 17.50 -1.91 -16.60
C LEU A 33 16.95 -1.92 -15.17
N ILE A 34 17.51 -1.11 -14.27
CA ILE A 34 17.10 -1.08 -12.86
C ILE A 34 15.61 -0.71 -12.73
N PRO A 35 14.81 -1.45 -11.93
CA PRO A 35 13.44 -1.08 -11.65
C PRO A 35 13.36 0.29 -10.97
N ILE A 36 12.49 1.16 -11.46
CA ILE A 36 12.36 2.51 -10.94
C ILE A 36 11.06 2.62 -10.14
N ASP A 37 11.16 3.20 -8.95
CA ASP A 37 10.00 3.45 -8.12
C ASP A 37 10.16 4.67 -7.22
N ALA A 38 9.06 5.23 -6.71
CA ALA A 38 9.14 6.40 -5.81
C ALA A 38 9.60 6.00 -4.39
N TYR A 39 9.14 4.82 -3.92
CA TYR A 39 9.39 4.29 -2.58
C TYR A 39 9.92 2.86 -2.64
N PRO A 40 10.73 2.44 -1.65
CA PRO A 40 10.94 1.01 -1.42
C PRO A 40 9.64 0.34 -0.97
N ASP A 41 9.41 -0.90 -1.39
CA ASP A 41 8.27 -1.68 -0.93
C ASP A 41 8.50 -2.15 0.51
N VAL A 42 7.84 -1.46 1.45
CA VAL A 42 7.90 -1.75 2.89
C VAL A 42 6.86 -2.78 3.35
N THR A 43 6.01 -3.26 2.44
CA THR A 43 4.92 -4.20 2.77
C THR A 43 5.50 -5.53 3.25
N ASN A 44 4.94 -6.05 4.34
CA ASN A 44 5.24 -7.38 4.87
C ASN A 44 4.92 -8.50 3.85
N ILE A 45 5.47 -9.69 4.08
CA ILE A 45 5.03 -10.89 3.34
C ILE A 45 3.69 -11.30 3.92
N GLN A 46 2.61 -11.18 3.15
CA GLN A 46 1.29 -11.57 3.64
C GLN A 46 0.44 -12.23 2.57
N VAL A 47 -0.41 -13.16 3.02
CA VAL A 47 -1.43 -13.83 2.21
C VAL A 47 -2.79 -13.49 2.81
N GLN A 48 -3.66 -12.92 1.99
CA GLN A 48 -5.03 -12.63 2.38
C GLN A 48 -5.96 -13.72 1.85
N VAL A 49 -6.83 -14.22 2.72
CA VAL A 49 -7.91 -15.15 2.41
C VAL A 49 -9.23 -14.41 2.58
N LEU A 50 -9.99 -14.33 1.50
CA LEU A 50 -11.29 -13.71 1.41
C LEU A 50 -12.34 -14.80 1.32
N THR A 51 -13.46 -14.63 2.01
CA THR A 51 -14.54 -15.62 1.98
C THR A 51 -15.88 -14.90 1.97
N ASP A 52 -16.59 -15.03 0.86
CA ASP A 52 -17.93 -14.46 0.69
C ASP A 52 -18.95 -15.31 1.44
N ALA A 53 -19.79 -14.64 2.23
CA ALA A 53 -20.73 -15.26 3.14
C ALA A 53 -22.13 -14.62 3.02
N PRO A 54 -22.72 -14.60 1.81
CA PRO A 54 -23.90 -13.78 1.51
C PRO A 54 -25.04 -14.02 2.52
N GLY A 55 -25.48 -12.93 3.16
CA GLY A 55 -26.60 -12.94 4.10
C GLY A 55 -26.24 -13.28 5.56
N LEU A 56 -24.98 -13.63 5.88
CA LEU A 56 -24.56 -13.87 7.26
C LEU A 56 -24.18 -12.57 7.99
N SER A 57 -24.56 -12.48 9.26
CA SER A 57 -24.15 -11.40 10.16
C SER A 57 -22.67 -11.53 10.56
N PRO A 58 -22.00 -10.44 10.99
CA PRO A 58 -20.61 -10.47 11.44
C PRO A 58 -20.32 -11.54 12.52
N VAL A 59 -21.25 -11.76 13.45
CA VAL A 59 -21.12 -12.78 14.51
C VAL A 59 -21.15 -14.19 13.94
N GLU A 60 -22.04 -14.44 12.98
CA GLU A 60 -22.15 -15.74 12.31
C GLU A 60 -20.94 -15.99 11.40
N VAL A 61 -20.50 -14.96 10.67
CA VAL A 61 -19.28 -15.03 9.85
C VAL A 61 -18.07 -15.34 10.73
N GLU A 62 -17.90 -14.64 11.86
CA GLU A 62 -16.82 -14.93 12.80
C GLU A 62 -16.86 -16.40 13.24
N ARG A 63 -18.01 -16.86 13.71
CA ARG A 63 -18.14 -18.17 14.35
C ARG A 63 -18.08 -19.34 13.37
N PHE A 64 -18.70 -19.22 12.21
CA PHE A 64 -18.85 -20.31 11.24
C PHE A 64 -17.76 -20.34 10.17
N ILE A 65 -17.09 -19.22 9.92
CA ILE A 65 -16.12 -19.09 8.82
C ILE A 65 -14.77 -18.64 9.34
N THR A 66 -14.69 -17.44 9.93
CA THR A 66 -13.41 -16.80 10.25
C THR A 66 -12.64 -17.57 11.31
N TYR A 67 -13.27 -17.96 12.42
CA TYR A 67 -12.63 -18.67 13.52
C TYR A 67 -12.12 -20.07 13.15
N PRO A 68 -12.90 -20.93 12.46
CA PRO A 68 -12.40 -22.21 11.95
C PRO A 68 -11.20 -22.06 11.02
N LEU A 69 -11.20 -21.05 10.14
CA LEU A 69 -10.09 -20.77 9.23
C LEU A 69 -8.85 -20.28 10.00
N GLU A 70 -8.99 -19.32 10.92
CA GLU A 70 -7.89 -18.82 11.77
C GLU A 70 -7.16 -19.94 12.50
N ILE A 71 -7.92 -20.86 13.13
CA ILE A 71 -7.33 -21.99 13.86
C ILE A 71 -6.52 -22.87 12.92
N GLN A 72 -7.01 -23.14 11.71
CA GLN A 72 -6.28 -23.97 10.74
C GLN A 72 -4.99 -23.31 10.24
N MET A 73 -4.97 -21.99 10.18
CA MET A 73 -3.78 -21.19 9.83
C MET A 73 -2.79 -21.04 10.99
N THR A 74 -3.20 -21.35 12.22
CA THR A 74 -2.32 -21.27 13.38
C THR A 74 -1.21 -22.32 13.30
N GLY A 75 0.03 -21.91 13.60
CA GLY A 75 1.19 -22.81 13.56
C GLY A 75 1.79 -23.02 12.18
N LEU A 76 1.45 -22.18 11.20
CA LEU A 76 2.16 -22.15 9.92
C LEU A 76 3.65 -21.79 10.13
N PRO A 77 4.60 -22.48 9.46
CA PRO A 77 6.02 -22.13 9.51
C PRO A 77 6.25 -20.69 9.05
N GLY A 78 7.06 -19.94 9.80
CA GLY A 78 7.39 -18.55 9.48
C GLY A 78 6.25 -17.54 9.69
N LEU A 79 5.17 -17.95 10.37
CA LEU A 79 4.05 -17.08 10.72
C LEU A 79 4.47 -16.05 11.80
N THR A 80 4.22 -14.77 11.53
CA THR A 80 4.46 -13.65 12.44
C THR A 80 3.18 -13.23 13.15
N GLU A 81 2.12 -12.97 12.38
CA GLU A 81 0.82 -12.55 12.91
C GLU A 81 -0.34 -13.06 12.05
N ILE A 82 -1.49 -13.24 12.68
CA ILE A 82 -2.78 -13.50 12.00
C ILE A 82 -3.73 -12.41 12.44
N ARG A 83 -4.32 -11.73 11.47
CA ARG A 83 -5.36 -10.73 11.66
C ARG A 83 -6.58 -11.17 10.90
N SER A 84 -7.75 -10.91 11.45
CA SER A 84 -8.99 -11.19 10.75
C SER A 84 -10.04 -10.13 11.04
N LEU A 85 -10.97 -10.06 10.12
CA LEU A 85 -12.06 -9.13 10.14
C LEU A 85 -13.30 -9.83 9.58
N SER A 86 -14.34 -9.86 10.40
CA SER A 86 -15.65 -10.41 10.06
C SER A 86 -16.64 -9.25 9.92
N LYS A 87 -17.23 -9.10 8.74
CA LYS A 87 -18.23 -8.08 8.40
C LYS A 87 -19.48 -8.76 7.83
N PHE A 88 -20.51 -7.96 7.56
CA PHE A 88 -21.69 -8.46 6.87
C PHE A 88 -21.29 -9.07 5.52
N ALA A 89 -21.65 -10.34 5.36
CA ALA A 89 -21.38 -11.15 4.18
C ALA A 89 -19.89 -11.33 3.78
N LEU A 90 -18.92 -11.00 4.64
CA LEU A 90 -17.50 -11.07 4.30
C LEU A 90 -16.64 -11.48 5.49
N SER A 91 -15.78 -12.49 5.28
CA SER A 91 -14.65 -12.80 6.14
C SER A 91 -13.34 -12.50 5.41
N GLN A 92 -12.48 -11.70 6.03
CA GLN A 92 -11.11 -11.43 5.56
C GLN A 92 -10.12 -11.90 6.62
N ILE A 93 -9.15 -12.73 6.23
CA ILE A 93 -8.06 -13.19 7.09
C ILE A 93 -6.75 -12.80 6.43
N THR A 94 -5.93 -12.04 7.14
CA THR A 94 -4.58 -11.64 6.71
C THR A 94 -3.55 -12.40 7.52
N ILE A 95 -2.74 -13.18 6.83
CA ILE A 95 -1.73 -14.06 7.40
C ILE A 95 -0.37 -13.48 7.03
N VAL A 96 0.37 -13.01 8.03
CA VAL A 96 1.66 -12.33 7.83
C VAL A 96 2.79 -13.26 8.21
N PHE A 97 3.80 -13.32 7.35
CA PHE A 97 4.98 -14.14 7.49
C PHE A 97 6.23 -13.28 7.73
N ASN A 98 7.31 -13.92 8.18
CA ASN A 98 8.62 -13.32 8.26
C ASN A 98 9.11 -12.86 6.88
N ASP A 99 9.97 -11.85 6.86
CA ASP A 99 10.46 -11.22 5.63
C ASP A 99 11.32 -12.13 4.73
N ASP A 100 11.85 -13.22 5.26
CA ASP A 100 12.67 -14.21 4.54
C ASP A 100 11.84 -15.29 3.83
N VAL A 101 10.53 -15.34 4.06
CA VAL A 101 9.64 -16.34 3.47
C VAL A 101 9.24 -15.93 2.05
N ASP A 102 9.43 -16.83 1.09
CA ASP A 102 8.93 -16.65 -0.27
C ASP A 102 7.38 -16.59 -0.28
N ILE A 103 6.83 -15.61 -1.01
CA ILE A 103 5.38 -15.39 -1.04
C ILE A 103 4.61 -16.55 -1.69
N TYR A 104 5.19 -17.24 -2.68
CA TYR A 104 4.51 -18.37 -3.33
C TYR A 104 4.56 -19.61 -2.45
N PHE A 105 5.64 -19.82 -1.71
CA PHE A 105 5.71 -20.83 -0.65
C PHE A 105 4.65 -20.57 0.44
N ALA A 106 4.56 -19.34 0.94
CA ALA A 106 3.53 -18.94 1.91
C ALA A 106 2.11 -19.21 1.37
N ARG A 107 1.84 -18.86 0.10
CA ARG A 107 0.54 -19.13 -0.54
C ARG A 107 0.25 -20.62 -0.66
N GLN A 108 1.24 -21.45 -0.95
CA GLN A 108 1.07 -22.90 -1.01
C GLN A 108 0.67 -23.44 0.37
N LEU A 109 1.38 -23.04 1.42
CA LEU A 109 1.06 -23.44 2.80
C LEU A 109 -0.36 -23.01 3.21
N VAL A 110 -0.74 -21.77 2.89
CA VAL A 110 -2.10 -21.27 3.16
C VAL A 110 -3.15 -22.05 2.36
N LEU A 111 -2.89 -22.36 1.10
CA LEU A 111 -3.78 -23.17 0.26
C LEU A 111 -4.02 -24.57 0.86
N GLU A 112 -2.95 -25.23 1.32
CA GLU A 112 -3.05 -26.55 1.97
C GLU A 112 -3.95 -26.50 3.23
N ARG A 113 -3.78 -25.48 4.08
CA ARG A 113 -4.61 -25.27 5.28
C ARG A 113 -6.05 -24.88 4.93
N MET A 114 -6.24 -24.11 3.87
CA MET A 114 -7.56 -23.70 3.39
C MET A 114 -8.37 -24.89 2.87
N ILE A 115 -7.73 -25.81 2.14
CA ILE A 115 -8.37 -27.05 1.67
C ILE A 115 -8.79 -27.92 2.87
N ALA A 116 -7.91 -28.08 3.87
CA ALA A 116 -8.23 -28.83 5.09
C ALA A 116 -9.36 -28.18 5.92
N ALA A 117 -9.46 -26.85 5.90
CA ALA A 117 -10.52 -26.11 6.58
C ALA A 117 -11.88 -26.20 5.86
N LYS A 118 -11.89 -26.47 4.53
CA LYS A 118 -13.10 -26.45 3.70
C LYS A 118 -14.20 -27.39 4.23
N GLU A 119 -13.84 -28.54 4.77
CA GLU A 119 -14.79 -29.51 5.34
C GLU A 119 -15.56 -28.98 6.56
N ARG A 120 -15.03 -27.95 7.24
CA ARG A 120 -15.63 -27.35 8.44
C ARG A 120 -16.49 -26.13 8.12
N LEU A 121 -16.45 -25.63 6.88
CA LEU A 121 -17.21 -24.47 6.45
C LEU A 121 -18.65 -24.84 6.08
N PRO A 122 -19.61 -23.90 6.18
CA PRO A 122 -20.96 -24.10 5.68
C PRO A 122 -20.98 -24.45 4.18
N GLN A 123 -21.98 -25.23 3.75
CA GLN A 123 -22.13 -25.60 2.34
C GLN A 123 -22.27 -24.35 1.44
N GLY A 124 -21.56 -24.33 0.32
CA GLY A 124 -21.59 -23.23 -0.65
C GLY A 124 -20.68 -22.05 -0.32
N VAL A 125 -19.97 -22.08 0.82
CA VAL A 125 -18.96 -21.07 1.17
C VAL A 125 -17.59 -21.53 0.65
N GLU A 126 -16.98 -20.74 -0.23
CA GLU A 126 -15.66 -21.04 -0.79
C GLU A 126 -14.66 -19.93 -0.46
N PRO A 127 -13.62 -20.23 0.36
CA PRO A 127 -12.55 -19.28 0.60
C PRO A 127 -11.64 -19.16 -0.63
N ALA A 128 -11.21 -17.94 -0.94
CA ALA A 128 -10.32 -17.62 -2.05
C ALA A 128 -9.15 -16.76 -1.57
N MET A 129 -7.97 -16.94 -2.16
CA MET A 129 -6.81 -16.09 -1.86
C MET A 129 -6.84 -14.82 -2.71
N ALA A 130 -6.56 -13.67 -2.08
CA ALA A 130 -6.40 -12.41 -2.78
C ALA A 130 -5.19 -12.44 -3.76
N PRO A 131 -5.16 -11.55 -4.76
CA PRO A 131 -4.03 -11.38 -5.67
C PRO A 131 -2.71 -11.08 -4.95
N VAL A 132 -1.58 -11.44 -5.56
CA VAL A 132 -0.23 -11.17 -5.03
C VAL A 132 0.16 -9.73 -5.36
N SER A 133 -0.31 -8.79 -4.55
CA SER A 133 -0.04 -7.35 -4.67
C SER A 133 0.36 -6.76 -3.32
N THR A 134 0.82 -5.50 -3.30
CA THR A 134 1.33 -4.81 -2.10
C THR A 134 0.69 -3.43 -1.93
N GLY A 135 1.07 -2.67 -0.90
CA GLY A 135 0.50 -1.32 -0.66
C GLY A 135 0.81 -0.33 -1.78
N LEU A 136 1.83 -0.66 -2.57
CA LEU A 136 2.28 0.06 -3.76
C LEU A 136 1.65 -0.50 -5.06
N GLY A 137 0.77 -1.49 -4.94
CA GLY A 137 0.20 -2.24 -6.05
C GLY A 137 -0.87 -1.50 -6.85
N GLU A 138 -1.54 -0.51 -6.26
CA GLU A 138 -2.50 0.34 -6.97
C GLU A 138 -1.73 1.36 -7.83
N VAL A 139 -1.49 1.04 -9.11
CA VAL A 139 -0.59 1.83 -9.96
C VAL A 139 -1.30 2.77 -10.93
N TYR A 140 -2.55 2.46 -11.29
CA TYR A 140 -3.35 3.24 -12.24
C TYR A 140 -4.83 3.10 -11.91
N GLN A 141 -5.52 4.23 -11.72
CA GLN A 141 -6.98 4.26 -11.48
C GLN A 141 -7.66 5.18 -12.47
N TYR A 142 -8.76 4.69 -13.05
CA TYR A 142 -9.53 5.40 -14.05
C TYR A 142 -11.03 5.26 -13.80
N TYR A 143 -11.81 6.20 -14.34
CA TYR A 143 -13.26 6.03 -14.46
C TYR A 143 -13.68 5.92 -15.93
N VAL A 144 -14.79 5.24 -16.15
CA VAL A 144 -15.41 5.07 -17.47
C VAL A 144 -16.33 6.26 -17.71
N ALA A 145 -15.95 7.13 -18.65
CA ALA A 145 -16.77 8.24 -19.09
C ALA A 145 -17.63 7.81 -20.30
N GLY A 146 -18.93 8.03 -20.23
CA GLY A 146 -19.87 7.73 -21.31
C GLY A 146 -20.20 8.94 -22.19
N PRO A 147 -20.80 8.72 -23.38
CA PRO A 147 -21.27 9.80 -24.24
C PRO A 147 -22.42 10.63 -23.63
N GLU A 148 -23.23 10.03 -22.74
CA GLU A 148 -24.41 10.65 -22.10
C GLU A 148 -24.15 11.09 -20.66
N ASP A 149 -22.92 11.44 -20.33
CA ASP A 149 -22.46 11.85 -19.00
C ASP A 149 -23.11 13.18 -18.48
N GLY A 150 -24.05 13.77 -19.23
CA GLY A 150 -24.83 14.95 -18.85
C GLY A 150 -26.04 14.64 -17.96
N ALA A 151 -26.82 15.66 -17.57
CA ALA A 151 -27.98 15.52 -16.69
C ALA A 151 -29.11 14.68 -17.32
N VAL A 152 -29.06 13.37 -17.12
CA VAL A 152 -30.09 12.41 -17.56
C VAL A 152 -31.02 12.05 -16.39
N ASP A 153 -32.26 11.65 -16.70
CA ASP A 153 -33.20 11.03 -15.76
C ASP A 153 -32.50 9.93 -14.93
N PRO A 154 -32.70 9.87 -13.59
CA PRO A 154 -32.13 8.84 -12.72
C PRO A 154 -32.27 7.40 -13.23
N ARG A 155 -33.37 7.07 -13.91
CA ARG A 155 -33.59 5.71 -14.45
C ARG A 155 -32.68 5.38 -15.62
N VAL A 156 -32.41 6.37 -16.48
CA VAL A 156 -31.48 6.19 -17.61
C VAL A 156 -30.05 6.11 -17.09
N MET A 157 -29.73 6.90 -16.06
CA MET A 157 -28.43 6.83 -15.39
C MET A 157 -28.15 5.43 -14.81
N GLU A 158 -29.15 4.78 -14.21
CA GLU A 158 -29.02 3.39 -13.73
C GLU A 158 -28.65 2.42 -14.85
N THR A 159 -29.32 2.52 -16.00
CA THR A 159 -29.01 1.67 -17.17
C THR A 159 -27.63 1.95 -17.75
N VAL A 160 -27.23 3.23 -17.87
CA VAL A 160 -25.91 3.62 -18.35
C VAL A 160 -24.81 3.09 -17.43
N LEU A 161 -24.98 3.24 -16.11
CA LEU A 161 -24.03 2.73 -15.12
C LEU A 161 -23.99 1.19 -15.08
N ALA A 162 -25.11 0.51 -15.37
CA ALA A 162 -25.14 -0.95 -15.51
C ALA A 162 -24.38 -1.43 -16.75
N ASP A 163 -24.51 -0.73 -17.86
CA ASP A 163 -23.79 -1.02 -19.10
C ASP A 163 -22.29 -0.73 -18.97
N GLN A 164 -21.93 0.40 -18.35
CA GLN A 164 -20.54 0.72 -18.00
C GLN A 164 -19.93 -0.32 -17.05
N ARG A 165 -20.70 -0.78 -16.05
CA ARG A 165 -20.26 -1.85 -15.15
C ARG A 165 -20.04 -3.16 -15.90
N THR A 166 -20.96 -3.51 -16.79
CA THR A 166 -20.84 -4.70 -17.64
C THR A 166 -19.62 -4.62 -18.56
N LEU A 167 -19.35 -3.44 -19.14
CA LEU A 167 -18.15 -3.18 -19.94
C LEU A 167 -16.87 -3.32 -19.09
N GLN A 168 -16.87 -2.77 -17.88
CA GLN A 168 -15.73 -2.85 -16.96
C GLN A 168 -15.39 -4.31 -16.62
N ASP A 169 -16.37 -5.09 -16.20
CA ASP A 169 -16.15 -6.45 -15.68
C ASP A 169 -15.81 -7.46 -16.77
N TRP A 170 -16.45 -7.37 -17.94
CA TRP A 170 -16.36 -8.40 -18.98
C TRP A 170 -15.47 -8.04 -20.17
N VAL A 171 -15.13 -6.76 -20.35
CA VAL A 171 -14.30 -6.31 -21.48
C VAL A 171 -13.01 -5.69 -20.99
N LEU A 172 -13.10 -4.62 -20.17
CA LEU A 172 -11.91 -3.87 -19.74
C LEU A 172 -11.04 -4.70 -18.80
N ARG A 173 -11.61 -5.35 -17.78
CA ARG A 173 -10.84 -6.14 -16.83
C ARG A 173 -10.03 -7.26 -17.50
N PRO A 174 -10.59 -8.14 -18.37
CA PRO A 174 -9.79 -9.14 -19.06
C PRO A 174 -8.69 -8.55 -19.96
N LEU A 175 -9.00 -7.47 -20.70
CA LEU A 175 -8.06 -6.86 -21.65
C LEU A 175 -6.92 -6.10 -20.97
N LEU A 176 -7.16 -5.51 -19.80
CA LEU A 176 -6.13 -4.85 -19.01
C LEU A 176 -5.33 -5.85 -18.18
N LYS A 177 -5.97 -6.93 -17.69
CA LYS A 177 -5.29 -8.03 -17.00
C LYS A 177 -4.33 -8.80 -17.92
N SER A 178 -4.50 -8.75 -19.24
CA SER A 178 -3.53 -9.35 -20.17
C SER A 178 -2.23 -8.57 -20.30
N VAL A 179 -2.13 -7.37 -19.70
CA VAL A 179 -0.90 -6.56 -19.71
C VAL A 179 0.13 -7.20 -18.77
N PRO A 180 1.38 -7.44 -19.23
CA PRO A 180 2.43 -7.99 -18.37
C PRO A 180 2.63 -7.16 -17.10
N GLY A 181 2.71 -7.84 -15.95
CA GLY A 181 2.88 -7.20 -14.63
C GLY A 181 1.58 -6.76 -13.95
N VAL A 182 0.43 -6.82 -14.63
CA VAL A 182 -0.90 -6.63 -14.02
C VAL A 182 -1.40 -7.97 -13.47
N ILE A 183 -1.69 -8.04 -12.17
CA ILE A 183 -2.23 -9.26 -11.55
C ILE A 183 -3.76 -9.31 -11.59
N ASP A 184 -4.42 -8.16 -11.39
CA ASP A 184 -5.87 -8.03 -11.49
C ASP A 184 -6.27 -6.57 -11.76
N VAL A 185 -7.51 -6.38 -12.20
CA VAL A 185 -8.13 -5.06 -12.33
C VAL A 185 -9.46 -5.09 -11.61
N ASN A 186 -9.59 -4.30 -10.55
CA ASN A 186 -10.78 -4.29 -9.71
C ASN A 186 -11.77 -3.23 -10.20
N GLY A 187 -13.01 -3.64 -10.50
CA GLY A 187 -14.08 -2.74 -10.87
C GLY A 187 -14.85 -2.28 -9.63
N MET A 188 -15.12 -0.98 -9.51
CA MET A 188 -15.94 -0.40 -8.44
C MET A 188 -17.01 0.57 -8.98
N GLY A 189 -18.13 0.68 -8.27
CA GLY A 189 -19.26 1.51 -8.68
C GLY A 189 -20.12 0.88 -9.78
N GLY A 190 -21.18 1.60 -10.17
CA GLY A 190 -22.20 1.14 -11.10
C GLY A 190 -23.13 0.07 -10.55
N PHE A 191 -23.86 -0.58 -11.45
CA PHE A 191 -24.88 -1.58 -11.12
C PHE A 191 -24.54 -2.93 -11.75
N VAL A 192 -24.33 -3.95 -10.92
CA VAL A 192 -24.09 -5.32 -11.42
C VAL A 192 -25.39 -5.88 -11.95
N LYS A 193 -25.45 -6.10 -13.27
CA LYS A 193 -26.62 -6.66 -13.97
C LYS A 193 -27.05 -7.98 -13.34
N GLN A 194 -28.33 -8.11 -13.04
CA GLN A 194 -28.91 -9.29 -12.44
C GLN A 194 -30.30 -9.54 -13.02
N TYR A 195 -30.60 -10.80 -13.36
CA TYR A 195 -31.94 -11.19 -13.77
C TYR A 195 -32.78 -11.47 -12.53
N GLN A 196 -33.99 -10.93 -12.48
CA GLN A 196 -34.84 -10.99 -11.29
C GLN A 196 -36.23 -11.51 -11.65
N VAL A 197 -36.65 -12.54 -10.92
CA VAL A 197 -38.02 -13.04 -10.90
C VAL A 197 -38.68 -12.50 -9.64
N LEU A 198 -39.49 -11.46 -9.79
CA LEU A 198 -40.19 -10.77 -8.70
C LEU A 198 -41.57 -11.40 -8.50
N ILE A 199 -41.69 -12.25 -7.49
CA ILE A 199 -42.89 -13.06 -7.28
C ILE A 199 -43.97 -12.29 -6.55
N ASP A 200 -45.20 -12.30 -7.08
CA ASP A 200 -46.37 -11.73 -6.44
C ASP A 200 -46.99 -12.73 -5.44
N PRO A 201 -46.94 -12.45 -4.12
CA PRO A 201 -47.50 -13.35 -3.11
C PRO A 201 -49.00 -13.61 -3.28
N ALA A 202 -49.76 -12.65 -3.83
CA ALA A 202 -51.19 -12.84 -4.07
C ALA A 202 -51.45 -13.83 -5.21
N ARG A 203 -50.61 -13.81 -6.26
CA ARG A 203 -50.71 -14.76 -7.39
C ARG A 203 -50.30 -16.16 -6.97
N LEU A 204 -49.26 -16.32 -6.14
CA LEU A 204 -48.92 -17.63 -5.56
C LEU A 204 -50.11 -18.28 -4.85
N ARG A 205 -50.86 -17.50 -4.05
CA ARG A 205 -52.06 -17.97 -3.37
C ARG A 205 -53.15 -18.40 -4.35
N LYS A 206 -53.40 -17.61 -5.39
CA LYS A 206 -54.40 -17.90 -6.43
C LYS A 206 -54.15 -19.26 -7.10
N PHE A 207 -52.89 -19.61 -7.37
CA PHE A 207 -52.51 -20.87 -8.01
C PHE A 207 -52.15 -22.01 -7.04
N THR A 208 -52.26 -21.76 -5.73
CA THR A 208 -51.86 -22.70 -4.66
C THR A 208 -50.41 -23.16 -4.84
N LEU A 209 -49.52 -22.20 -5.06
CA LEU A 209 -48.08 -22.39 -5.24
C LEU A 209 -47.32 -21.79 -4.06
N THR A 210 -46.13 -22.33 -3.80
CA THR A 210 -45.18 -21.82 -2.83
C THR A 210 -44.03 -21.09 -3.52
N LEU A 211 -43.27 -20.33 -2.73
CA LEU A 211 -42.04 -19.71 -3.20
C LEU A 211 -41.00 -20.75 -3.66
N HIS A 212 -40.93 -21.88 -2.95
CA HIS A 212 -40.04 -23.00 -3.27
C HIS A 212 -40.36 -23.58 -4.65
N ASP A 213 -41.65 -23.79 -4.97
CA ASP A 213 -42.07 -24.35 -6.27
C ASP A 213 -41.53 -23.50 -7.44
N VAL A 214 -41.59 -22.17 -7.32
CA VAL A 214 -41.06 -21.27 -8.35
C VAL A 214 -39.53 -21.30 -8.39
N TYR A 215 -38.87 -21.28 -7.23
CA TYR A 215 -37.42 -21.36 -7.15
C TYR A 215 -36.88 -22.65 -7.80
N GLU A 216 -37.49 -23.79 -7.47
CA GLU A 216 -37.11 -25.10 -8.00
C GLU A 216 -37.37 -25.18 -9.52
N ALA A 217 -38.52 -24.71 -9.99
CA ALA A 217 -38.84 -24.66 -11.41
C ALA A 217 -37.81 -23.84 -12.19
N VAL A 218 -37.46 -22.67 -11.69
CA VAL A 218 -36.47 -21.79 -12.33
C VAL A 218 -35.05 -22.39 -12.29
N SER A 219 -34.67 -23.02 -11.18
CA SER A 219 -33.34 -23.62 -11.02
C SER A 219 -33.11 -24.81 -11.96
N LYS A 220 -34.14 -25.65 -12.17
CA LYS A 220 -34.04 -26.86 -13.00
C LYS A 220 -34.13 -26.62 -14.51
N ASN A 221 -34.70 -25.50 -14.96
CA ASN A 221 -34.99 -25.23 -16.38
C ASN A 221 -33.92 -24.37 -17.07
N ASN A 222 -32.65 -24.51 -16.66
CA ASN A 222 -31.52 -23.79 -17.29
C ASN A 222 -30.29 -24.68 -17.40
N ALA A 223 -30.33 -25.65 -18.32
CA ALA A 223 -29.23 -26.58 -18.54
C ALA A 223 -29.26 -27.13 -19.97
N ASN A 224 -28.08 -27.40 -20.52
CA ASN A 224 -27.93 -28.18 -21.76
C ASN A 224 -27.67 -29.65 -21.43
N ALA A 225 -28.11 -30.55 -22.30
CA ALA A 225 -27.85 -31.98 -22.19
C ALA A 225 -26.90 -32.46 -23.30
N GLY A 226 -25.92 -33.31 -22.95
CA GLY A 226 -25.06 -34.00 -23.90
C GLY A 226 -25.58 -35.41 -24.17
N GLY A 227 -25.93 -35.72 -25.42
CA GLY A 227 -26.48 -37.02 -25.84
C GLY A 227 -25.44 -37.96 -26.47
N ASN A 228 -24.15 -37.70 -26.26
CA ASN A 228 -23.03 -38.37 -26.91
C ASN A 228 -23.14 -38.29 -28.45
N VAL A 229 -22.86 -39.38 -29.16
CA VAL A 229 -22.74 -39.40 -30.61
C VAL A 229 -23.74 -40.36 -31.22
N LEU A 230 -24.34 -39.94 -32.32
CA LEU A 230 -25.07 -40.78 -33.25
C LEU A 230 -24.20 -41.05 -34.48
N GLU A 231 -23.77 -42.30 -34.64
CA GLU A 231 -23.03 -42.74 -35.82
C GLU A 231 -24.01 -43.13 -36.93
N ARG A 232 -23.81 -42.57 -38.13
CA ARG A 232 -24.63 -42.87 -39.31
C ARG A 232 -23.72 -43.13 -40.49
N HIS A 233 -23.49 -44.40 -40.80
CA HIS A 233 -22.55 -44.87 -41.81
C HIS A 233 -21.12 -44.33 -41.57
N ALA A 234 -20.66 -43.41 -42.44
CA ALA A 234 -19.35 -42.78 -42.36
C ALA A 234 -19.37 -41.42 -41.61
N GLU A 235 -20.54 -40.95 -41.15
CA GLU A 235 -20.69 -39.68 -40.45
C GLU A 235 -20.93 -39.86 -38.95
N ARG A 236 -20.38 -38.93 -38.17
CA ARG A 236 -20.46 -38.91 -36.71
C ARG A 236 -21.15 -37.62 -36.27
N ALA A 237 -22.43 -37.70 -35.92
CA ALA A 237 -23.21 -36.55 -35.45
C ALA A 237 -23.17 -36.45 -33.92
N ILE A 238 -22.94 -35.26 -33.37
CA ILE A 238 -22.97 -35.02 -31.92
C ILE A 238 -24.41 -34.67 -31.53
N VAL A 239 -24.99 -35.43 -30.59
CA VAL A 239 -26.34 -35.19 -30.08
C VAL A 239 -26.26 -34.19 -28.93
N ARG A 240 -26.98 -33.07 -29.03
CA ARG A 240 -27.01 -32.01 -28.02
C ARG A 240 -28.44 -31.52 -27.79
N GLY A 241 -28.87 -31.48 -26.53
CA GLY A 241 -30.09 -30.81 -26.09
C GLY A 241 -29.80 -29.38 -25.66
N LEU A 242 -30.54 -28.42 -26.20
CA LEU A 242 -30.44 -27.01 -25.86
C LEU A 242 -31.56 -26.64 -24.88
N GLY A 243 -31.19 -26.20 -23.69
CA GLY A 243 -32.14 -25.79 -22.63
C GLY A 243 -31.62 -24.63 -21.77
N LEU A 244 -30.63 -23.88 -22.29
CA LEU A 244 -30.18 -22.65 -21.66
C LEU A 244 -31.17 -21.50 -21.91
N ILE A 245 -31.37 -20.69 -20.88
CA ILE A 245 -32.13 -19.44 -20.95
C ILE A 245 -31.33 -18.40 -21.74
N THR A 246 -31.92 -17.82 -22.78
CA THR A 246 -31.28 -16.80 -23.63
C THR A 246 -31.98 -15.44 -23.58
N SER A 247 -33.26 -15.42 -23.25
CA SER A 247 -34.11 -14.24 -23.28
C SER A 247 -34.97 -14.12 -22.03
N LEU A 248 -35.52 -12.92 -21.77
CA LEU A 248 -36.49 -12.72 -20.70
C LEU A 248 -37.76 -13.56 -20.92
N SER A 249 -38.19 -13.70 -22.18
CA SER A 249 -39.33 -14.53 -22.55
C SER A 249 -39.13 -16.01 -22.21
N ASP A 250 -37.89 -16.51 -22.27
CA ASP A 250 -37.60 -17.90 -21.90
C ASP A 250 -37.91 -18.11 -20.41
N ILE A 251 -37.47 -17.19 -19.54
CA ILE A 251 -37.73 -17.21 -18.10
C ILE A 251 -39.24 -17.14 -17.83
N GLU A 252 -39.94 -16.23 -18.52
CA GLU A 252 -41.39 -16.06 -18.40
C GLU A 252 -42.16 -17.32 -18.77
N SER A 253 -41.65 -18.11 -19.71
CA SER A 253 -42.24 -19.35 -20.22
C SER A 253 -41.89 -20.61 -19.43
N ILE A 254 -41.12 -20.49 -18.34
CA ILE A 254 -40.83 -21.63 -17.46
C ILE A 254 -42.13 -22.10 -16.80
N ILE A 255 -42.41 -23.40 -16.90
CA ILE A 255 -43.58 -24.03 -16.29
C ILE A 255 -43.29 -24.26 -14.81
N VAL A 256 -44.17 -23.73 -13.95
CA VAL A 256 -44.11 -23.94 -12.49
C VAL A 256 -45.00 -25.10 -12.06
N LYS A 257 -46.20 -25.19 -12.66
CA LYS A 257 -47.18 -26.24 -12.35
C LYS A 257 -48.06 -26.51 -13.56
N GLU A 258 -48.59 -27.71 -13.65
CA GLU A 258 -49.55 -28.13 -14.65
C GLU A 258 -50.81 -28.66 -13.94
N SER A 259 -51.99 -28.31 -14.46
CA SER A 259 -53.27 -28.80 -13.94
C SER A 259 -54.27 -29.01 -15.07
N GLY A 260 -54.60 -30.28 -15.37
CA GLY A 260 -55.65 -30.65 -16.32
C GLY A 260 -55.34 -30.28 -17.78
N GLY A 261 -54.08 -30.38 -18.19
CA GLY A 261 -53.54 -29.98 -19.49
C GLY A 261 -53.16 -28.50 -19.60
N THR A 262 -53.40 -27.68 -18.57
CA THR A 262 -53.12 -26.24 -18.60
C THR A 262 -51.87 -25.91 -17.76
N PRO A 263 -50.78 -25.44 -18.37
CA PRO A 263 -49.58 -25.01 -17.64
C PRO A 263 -49.78 -23.63 -17.00
N VAL A 264 -49.18 -23.47 -15.82
CA VAL A 264 -48.98 -22.19 -15.13
C VAL A 264 -47.51 -21.82 -15.26
N PHE A 265 -47.27 -20.66 -15.85
CA PHE A 265 -45.94 -20.16 -16.16
C PHE A 265 -45.42 -19.19 -15.10
N VAL A 266 -44.12 -18.91 -15.11
CA VAL A 266 -43.51 -17.88 -14.24
C VAL A 266 -44.18 -16.52 -14.45
N ARG A 267 -44.47 -16.11 -15.68
CA ARG A 267 -45.20 -14.85 -15.98
C ARG A 267 -46.57 -14.73 -15.30
N ASP A 268 -47.20 -15.86 -14.99
CA ASP A 268 -48.52 -15.90 -14.35
C ASP A 268 -48.42 -15.62 -12.85
N VAL A 269 -47.24 -15.78 -12.25
CA VAL A 269 -46.99 -15.63 -10.80
C VAL A 269 -45.96 -14.57 -10.43
N ALA A 270 -45.16 -14.09 -11.40
CA ALA A 270 -44.05 -13.18 -11.17
C ALA A 270 -43.86 -12.19 -12.32
N GLU A 271 -43.26 -11.05 -12.01
CA GLU A 271 -42.70 -10.11 -12.99
C GLU A 271 -41.22 -10.47 -13.22
N VAL A 272 -40.85 -10.71 -14.47
CA VAL A 272 -39.46 -10.97 -14.86
C VAL A 272 -38.85 -9.70 -15.42
N ARG A 273 -37.72 -9.27 -14.87
CA ARG A 273 -37.01 -8.08 -15.36
C ARG A 273 -35.51 -8.17 -15.16
N ILE A 274 -34.80 -7.33 -15.89
CA ILE A 274 -33.38 -7.05 -15.64
C ILE A 274 -33.34 -5.99 -14.55
N GLY A 275 -32.66 -6.28 -13.45
CA GLY A 275 -32.35 -5.35 -12.38
C GLY A 275 -30.88 -5.44 -12.02
N HIS A 276 -30.56 -5.15 -10.77
CA HIS A 276 -29.20 -5.17 -10.27
C HIS A 276 -29.08 -5.89 -8.91
N ALA A 277 -27.88 -6.39 -8.63
CA ALA A 277 -27.53 -6.94 -7.33
C ALA A 277 -27.56 -5.86 -6.24
N VAL A 278 -27.60 -6.28 -4.96
CA VAL A 278 -27.48 -5.35 -3.84
C VAL A 278 -26.11 -4.67 -3.92
N ARG A 279 -26.10 -3.34 -3.87
CA ARG A 279 -24.87 -2.56 -3.98
C ARG A 279 -24.20 -2.50 -2.61
N HIS A 280 -22.92 -2.86 -2.59
CA HIS A 280 -22.05 -2.69 -1.42
C HIS A 280 -21.14 -1.47 -1.51
N GLY A 281 -21.11 -0.81 -2.68
CA GLY A 281 -20.32 0.40 -2.90
C GLY A 281 -20.78 1.26 -4.07
N ALA A 282 -20.18 2.44 -4.15
CA ALA A 282 -20.44 3.46 -5.15
C ALA A 282 -19.14 4.22 -5.47
N VAL A 283 -19.10 4.89 -6.62
CA VAL A 283 -18.02 5.82 -6.94
C VAL A 283 -18.60 7.17 -7.31
N VAL A 284 -18.11 8.23 -6.69
CA VAL A 284 -18.58 9.61 -6.88
C VAL A 284 -17.48 10.45 -7.51
N LEU A 285 -17.81 11.19 -8.56
CA LEU A 285 -16.91 12.10 -9.27
C LEU A 285 -17.29 13.55 -9.00
N ASN A 286 -16.35 14.34 -8.48
CA ASN A 286 -16.44 15.80 -8.27
C ASN A 286 -17.70 16.30 -7.53
N GLY A 287 -18.39 15.42 -6.82
CA GLY A 287 -19.64 15.73 -6.14
C GLY A 287 -20.82 16.02 -7.06
N GLU A 288 -20.72 15.66 -8.34
CA GLU A 288 -21.75 15.88 -9.35
C GLU A 288 -22.53 14.61 -9.65
N ARG A 289 -21.83 13.51 -9.96
CA ARG A 289 -22.44 12.26 -10.42
C ARG A 289 -21.72 11.01 -9.94
N GLU A 290 -22.40 9.88 -10.05
CA GLU A 290 -21.82 8.55 -9.87
C GLU A 290 -21.14 8.08 -11.17
N VAL A 291 -20.09 7.28 -11.05
CA VAL A 291 -19.34 6.69 -12.18
C VAL A 291 -18.96 5.23 -11.89
N VAL A 292 -18.43 4.53 -12.89
CA VAL A 292 -17.75 3.23 -12.73
C VAL A 292 -16.24 3.45 -12.80
N ALA A 293 -15.51 2.95 -11.81
CA ALA A 293 -14.05 3.03 -11.76
C ALA A 293 -13.38 1.66 -11.90
N GLY A 294 -12.15 1.67 -12.42
CA GLY A 294 -11.26 0.53 -12.46
C GLY A 294 -9.92 0.85 -11.79
N THR A 295 -9.49 -0.02 -10.88
CA THR A 295 -8.18 0.04 -10.21
C THR A 295 -7.29 -1.08 -10.72
N VAL A 296 -6.17 -0.72 -11.35
CA VAL A 296 -5.18 -1.68 -11.86
C VAL A 296 -4.21 -2.06 -10.74
N LEU A 297 -4.13 -3.36 -10.45
CA LEU A 297 -3.24 -3.92 -9.45
C LEU A 297 -2.00 -4.52 -10.13
N MET A 298 -0.84 -4.00 -9.75
CA MET A 298 0.46 -4.53 -10.14
C MET A 298 0.83 -5.75 -9.28
N ILE A 299 1.48 -6.73 -9.90
CA ILE A 299 2.07 -7.85 -9.17
C ILE A 299 3.20 -7.38 -8.24
N ARG A 300 3.36 -8.03 -7.09
CA ARG A 300 4.51 -7.78 -6.18
C ARG A 300 5.84 -7.86 -6.93
N GLY A 301 6.72 -6.88 -6.71
CA GLY A 301 8.03 -6.80 -7.36
C GLY A 301 7.99 -6.35 -8.83
N GLY A 302 6.82 -6.02 -9.38
CA GLY A 302 6.70 -5.40 -10.70
C GLY A 302 7.29 -3.99 -10.76
N ASN A 303 7.66 -3.55 -11.95
CA ASN A 303 8.12 -2.17 -12.20
C ASN A 303 6.92 -1.28 -12.49
N ALA A 304 6.61 -0.34 -11.58
CA ALA A 304 5.46 0.54 -11.67
C ALA A 304 5.42 1.34 -12.99
N ARG A 305 6.57 1.90 -13.39
CA ARG A 305 6.67 2.70 -14.63
C ARG A 305 6.35 1.86 -15.86
N GLN A 306 6.98 0.69 -16.01
CA GLN A 306 6.77 -0.18 -17.17
C GLN A 306 5.32 -0.67 -17.25
N VAL A 307 4.73 -1.06 -16.11
CA VAL A 307 3.36 -1.56 -16.06
C VAL A 307 2.36 -0.45 -16.41
N VAL A 308 2.51 0.75 -15.83
CA VAL A 308 1.59 1.85 -16.11
C VAL A 308 1.75 2.37 -17.54
N GLU A 309 2.97 2.47 -18.09
CA GLU A 309 3.19 2.80 -19.50
C GLU A 309 2.50 1.77 -20.42
N ALA A 310 2.65 0.47 -20.14
CA ALA A 310 2.01 -0.58 -20.92
C ALA A 310 0.47 -0.54 -20.81
N VAL A 311 -0.07 -0.23 -19.62
CA VAL A 311 -1.51 -0.03 -19.42
C VAL A 311 -2.01 1.20 -20.18
N LYS A 312 -1.30 2.33 -20.15
CA LYS A 312 -1.66 3.52 -20.92
C LYS A 312 -1.68 3.24 -22.41
N THR A 313 -0.65 2.59 -22.95
CA THR A 313 -0.62 2.18 -24.36
C THR A 313 -1.79 1.26 -24.69
N LYS A 314 -2.13 0.31 -23.80
CA LYS A 314 -3.28 -0.57 -23.98
C LYS A 314 -4.59 0.23 -23.98
N VAL A 315 -4.77 1.15 -23.04
CA VAL A 315 -5.95 2.03 -22.92
C VAL A 315 -6.10 2.93 -24.16
N GLU A 316 -5.01 3.55 -24.63
CA GLU A 316 -5.01 4.34 -25.87
C GLU A 316 -5.39 3.49 -27.09
N GLY A 317 -4.81 2.29 -27.21
CA GLY A 317 -5.17 1.33 -28.26
C GLY A 317 -6.64 0.91 -28.19
N LEU A 318 -7.19 0.70 -26.99
CA LEU A 318 -8.62 0.38 -26.81
C LEU A 318 -9.52 1.53 -27.22
N GLN A 319 -9.16 2.78 -26.87
CA GLN A 319 -9.91 3.98 -27.25
C GLN A 319 -9.85 4.26 -28.76
N GLN A 320 -8.77 3.87 -29.44
CA GLN A 320 -8.65 3.97 -30.90
C GLN A 320 -9.32 2.80 -31.64
N SER A 321 -9.54 1.68 -30.96
CA SER A 321 -10.17 0.49 -31.52
C SER A 321 -11.71 0.58 -31.48
N ASN A 322 -12.37 -0.24 -32.30
CA ASN A 322 -13.84 -0.40 -32.27
C ASN A 322 -14.33 -1.32 -31.11
N VAL A 323 -13.49 -1.58 -30.09
CA VAL A 323 -13.86 -2.43 -28.95
C VAL A 323 -14.78 -1.69 -27.96
N LEU A 324 -14.55 -0.39 -27.79
CA LEU A 324 -15.36 0.43 -26.89
C LEU A 324 -16.58 0.99 -27.62
N PRO A 325 -17.75 1.09 -26.96
CA PRO A 325 -18.90 1.79 -27.52
C PRO A 325 -18.56 3.24 -27.86
N VAL A 326 -19.12 3.76 -28.95
CA VAL A 326 -18.86 5.12 -29.45
C VAL A 326 -19.04 6.16 -28.33
N GLY A 327 -18.03 7.00 -28.12
CA GLY A 327 -18.04 8.06 -27.10
C GLY A 327 -17.62 7.61 -25.70
N THR A 328 -17.32 6.33 -25.48
CA THR A 328 -16.76 5.86 -24.20
C THR A 328 -15.27 6.19 -24.10
N LYS A 329 -14.84 6.79 -22.99
CA LYS A 329 -13.44 7.11 -22.70
C LYS A 329 -13.02 6.62 -21.32
N LEU A 330 -11.73 6.31 -21.16
CA LEU A 330 -11.14 5.93 -19.87
C LEU A 330 -10.31 7.11 -19.38
N ILE A 331 -10.76 7.78 -18.32
CA ILE A 331 -10.11 8.98 -17.80
C ILE A 331 -9.38 8.62 -16.51
N PRO A 332 -8.04 8.75 -16.45
CA PRO A 332 -7.28 8.50 -15.24
C PRO A 332 -7.53 9.60 -14.20
N PHE A 333 -7.67 9.19 -12.95
CA PHE A 333 -7.70 10.10 -11.79
C PHE A 333 -6.58 9.86 -10.78
N TYR A 334 -5.88 8.74 -10.91
CA TYR A 334 -4.67 8.45 -10.17
C TYR A 334 -3.65 7.76 -11.08
N ASP A 335 -2.44 8.30 -11.11
CA ASP A 335 -1.34 7.80 -11.92
C ASP A 335 -0.04 7.84 -11.12
N ARG A 336 0.47 6.66 -10.77
CA ARG A 336 1.69 6.54 -9.97
C ARG A 336 2.94 7.06 -10.69
N ILE A 337 2.95 7.13 -12.02
CA ILE A 337 4.08 7.66 -12.79
C ILE A 337 4.33 9.14 -12.48
N GLU A 338 3.29 9.93 -12.17
CA GLU A 338 3.46 11.36 -11.87
C GLU A 338 4.39 11.56 -10.68
N LEU A 339 4.17 10.81 -9.60
CA LEU A 339 5.01 10.81 -8.41
C LEU A 339 6.41 10.25 -8.67
N VAL A 340 6.51 9.14 -9.40
CA VAL A 340 7.80 8.52 -9.76
C VAL A 340 8.66 9.52 -10.56
N ASN A 341 8.10 10.18 -11.56
CA ASN A 341 8.80 11.17 -12.36
C ASN A 341 9.19 12.42 -11.55
N ALA A 342 8.32 12.89 -10.66
CA ALA A 342 8.62 14.01 -9.78
C ALA A 342 9.78 13.69 -8.82
N ALA A 343 9.79 12.48 -8.24
CA ALA A 343 10.87 12.00 -7.37
C ALA A 343 12.20 11.87 -8.14
N ILE A 344 12.20 11.23 -9.32
CA ILE A 344 13.40 11.10 -10.17
C ILE A 344 13.92 12.47 -10.57
N LYS A 345 13.04 13.40 -10.98
CA LYS A 345 13.44 14.76 -11.36
C LYS A 345 14.13 15.47 -10.21
N THR A 346 13.54 15.44 -9.01
CA THR A 346 14.10 16.08 -7.81
C THR A 346 15.48 15.50 -7.48
N VAL A 347 15.61 14.18 -7.50
CA VAL A 347 16.88 13.50 -7.23
C VAL A 347 17.91 13.80 -8.32
N ARG A 348 17.53 13.73 -9.59
CA ARG A 348 18.40 14.05 -10.73
C ARG A 348 18.93 15.47 -10.63
N ASP A 349 18.04 16.42 -10.35
CA ASP A 349 18.39 17.83 -10.23
C ASP A 349 19.35 18.02 -9.04
N ALA A 350 19.08 17.40 -7.88
CA ALA A 350 19.98 17.40 -6.73
C ALA A 350 21.35 16.73 -7.00
N LEU A 351 21.38 15.61 -7.75
CA LEU A 351 22.63 14.94 -8.14
C LEU A 351 23.46 15.82 -9.08
N ILE A 352 22.82 16.45 -10.08
CA ILE A 352 23.49 17.36 -11.02
C ILE A 352 24.01 18.59 -10.27
N GLU A 353 23.19 19.23 -9.44
CA GLU A 353 23.57 20.36 -8.62
C GLU A 353 24.73 20.00 -7.69
N GLY A 354 24.67 18.84 -7.03
CA GLY A 354 25.74 18.32 -6.19
C GLY A 354 27.05 18.12 -6.95
N VAL A 355 27.01 17.46 -8.12
CA VAL A 355 28.20 17.28 -8.98
C VAL A 355 28.77 18.62 -9.43
N VAL A 356 27.92 19.54 -9.90
CA VAL A 356 28.35 20.87 -10.35
C VAL A 356 28.98 21.64 -9.20
N LEU A 357 28.38 21.62 -8.00
CA LEU A 357 28.89 22.29 -6.81
C LEU A 357 30.26 21.73 -6.39
N VAL A 358 30.40 20.39 -6.37
CA VAL A 358 31.66 19.72 -6.04
C VAL A 358 32.76 20.10 -7.04
N VAL A 359 32.47 20.01 -8.34
CA VAL A 359 33.42 20.40 -9.40
C VAL A 359 33.79 21.88 -9.32
N PHE A 360 32.81 22.75 -9.06
CA PHE A 360 33.02 24.18 -8.90
C PHE A 360 33.93 24.48 -7.69
N ILE A 361 33.64 23.93 -6.51
CA ILE A 361 34.45 24.09 -5.31
C ILE A 361 35.88 23.62 -5.58
N PHE A 362 36.06 22.43 -6.17
CA PHE A 362 37.39 21.89 -6.46
C PHE A 362 38.16 22.75 -7.46
N PHE A 363 37.51 23.26 -8.50
CA PHE A 363 38.15 24.18 -9.43
C PHE A 363 38.67 25.44 -8.73
N PHE A 364 37.89 26.03 -7.81
CA PHE A 364 38.29 27.22 -7.06
C PHE A 364 39.42 26.97 -6.05
N PHE A 365 39.41 25.83 -5.37
CA PHE A 365 40.44 25.50 -4.37
C PHE A 365 41.76 25.04 -5.02
N LEU A 366 41.69 24.15 -6.02
CA LEU A 366 42.87 23.61 -6.72
C LEU A 366 43.49 24.61 -7.69
N GLY A 367 42.68 25.50 -8.30
CA GLY A 367 43.15 26.48 -9.28
C GLY A 367 43.70 25.89 -10.58
N HIS A 368 43.57 24.58 -10.80
CA HIS A 368 44.13 23.87 -11.94
C HIS A 368 43.09 22.97 -12.63
N VAL A 369 42.75 23.32 -13.87
CA VAL A 369 41.70 22.67 -14.67
C VAL A 369 41.91 21.16 -14.80
N ARG A 370 43.15 20.70 -14.98
CA ARG A 370 43.42 19.27 -15.20
C ARG A 370 43.21 18.44 -13.94
N SER A 371 43.54 18.98 -12.78
CA SER A 371 43.34 18.31 -11.48
C SER A 371 41.84 18.17 -11.19
N ALA A 372 41.08 19.24 -11.42
CA ALA A 372 39.62 19.21 -11.32
C ALA A 372 39.00 18.18 -12.29
N ALA A 373 39.46 18.14 -13.54
CA ALA A 373 38.95 17.19 -14.54
C ALA A 373 39.13 15.72 -14.14
N ILE A 374 40.26 15.35 -13.52
CA ILE A 374 40.49 13.97 -13.03
C ILE A 374 39.46 13.60 -11.97
N VAL A 375 39.20 14.49 -11.03
CA VAL A 375 38.22 14.27 -9.97
C VAL A 375 36.81 14.20 -10.55
N THR A 376 36.46 15.07 -11.51
CA THR A 376 35.16 15.02 -12.22
C THR A 376 34.94 13.67 -12.93
N VAL A 377 35.94 13.14 -13.63
CA VAL A 377 35.81 11.83 -14.30
C VAL A 377 35.56 10.73 -13.28
N THR A 378 36.28 10.75 -12.15
CA THR A 378 36.10 9.76 -11.06
C THR A 378 34.69 9.82 -10.47
N LEU A 379 34.16 11.05 -10.33
CA LEU A 379 32.82 11.32 -9.83
C LEU A 379 31.71 10.81 -10.75
N ILE A 380 31.96 10.72 -12.06
CA ILE A 380 31.01 10.18 -13.04
C ILE A 380 31.10 8.65 -13.11
N VAL A 381 32.32 8.10 -13.14
CA VAL A 381 32.55 6.65 -13.29
C VAL A 381 32.05 5.87 -12.07
N THR A 382 32.20 6.42 -10.86
CA THR A 382 31.86 5.68 -9.63
C THR A 382 30.36 5.38 -9.49
N PRO A 383 29.43 6.35 -9.70
CA PRO A 383 28.00 6.07 -9.77
C PRO A 383 27.62 5.02 -10.83
N LEU A 384 28.25 5.06 -12.02
CA LEU A 384 27.98 4.06 -13.07
C LEU A 384 28.37 2.65 -12.63
N VAL A 385 29.51 2.49 -11.95
CA VAL A 385 29.91 1.21 -11.34
C VAL A 385 28.93 0.79 -10.24
N THR A 386 28.40 1.75 -9.49
CA THR A 386 27.40 1.51 -8.44
C THR A 386 26.10 0.94 -9.02
N PHE A 387 25.62 1.46 -10.16
CA PHE A 387 24.43 0.95 -10.83
C PHE A 387 24.59 -0.51 -11.27
N ILE A 388 25.78 -0.93 -11.73
CA ILE A 388 26.04 -2.34 -12.06
C ILE A 388 25.83 -3.23 -10.84
N ALA A 389 26.33 -2.81 -9.67
CA ALA A 389 26.15 -3.56 -8.44
C ALA A 389 24.69 -3.55 -7.96
N MET A 390 24.00 -2.40 -8.05
CA MET A 390 22.58 -2.29 -7.70
C MET A 390 21.71 -3.24 -8.51
N GLU A 391 21.90 -3.30 -9.83
CA GLU A 391 21.19 -4.23 -10.72
C GLU A 391 21.40 -5.68 -10.28
N ARG A 392 22.65 -6.07 -10.01
CA ARG A 392 22.99 -7.43 -9.61
C ARG A 392 22.45 -7.84 -8.22
N PHE A 393 22.32 -6.88 -7.30
CA PHE A 393 21.70 -7.09 -5.99
C PHE A 393 20.17 -6.94 -6.01
N GLY A 394 19.56 -6.65 -7.17
CA GLY A 394 18.11 -6.48 -7.30
C GLY A 394 17.58 -5.23 -6.58
N LEU A 395 18.41 -4.20 -6.39
CA LEU A 395 18.00 -2.95 -5.76
C LEU A 395 17.27 -2.07 -6.78
N SER A 396 16.08 -1.57 -6.42
CA SER A 396 15.37 -0.58 -7.24
C SER A 396 15.99 0.82 -7.11
N ALA A 397 15.90 1.60 -8.18
CA ALA A 397 16.20 3.03 -8.17
C ALA A 397 14.99 3.77 -7.60
N ASN A 398 15.11 4.22 -6.36
CA ASN A 398 14.09 4.95 -5.63
C ASN A 398 14.70 6.11 -4.83
N LEU A 399 13.86 6.90 -4.16
CA LEU A 399 14.32 8.06 -3.40
C LEU A 399 15.39 7.70 -2.36
N MET A 400 15.29 6.54 -1.71
CA MET A 400 16.23 6.11 -0.67
C MET A 400 17.56 5.64 -1.27
N THR A 401 17.53 4.81 -2.33
CA THR A 401 18.77 4.33 -2.97
C THR A 401 19.51 5.46 -3.67
N LEU A 402 18.81 6.30 -4.42
CA LEU A 402 19.43 7.45 -5.08
C LEU A 402 19.81 8.56 -4.09
N GLY A 403 19.09 8.71 -2.98
CA GLY A 403 19.49 9.58 -1.88
C GLY A 403 20.81 9.12 -1.24
N GLY A 404 20.99 7.81 -1.04
CA GLY A 404 22.26 7.23 -0.61
C GLY A 404 23.40 7.54 -1.58
N LEU A 405 23.14 7.50 -2.90
CA LEU A 405 24.10 7.90 -3.92
C LEU A 405 24.40 9.41 -3.88
N ALA A 406 23.39 10.25 -3.65
CA ALA A 406 23.55 11.70 -3.54
C ALA A 406 24.43 12.08 -2.33
N ILE A 407 24.24 11.43 -1.19
CA ILE A 407 25.10 11.57 -0.01
C ILE A 407 26.53 11.11 -0.35
N ALA A 408 26.66 9.98 -1.07
CA ALA A 408 27.96 9.42 -1.40
C ALA A 408 28.80 10.33 -2.34
N ILE A 409 28.21 11.17 -3.20
CA ILE A 409 28.95 12.03 -4.15
C ILE A 409 30.02 12.88 -3.47
N GLY A 410 29.71 13.49 -2.31
CA GLY A 410 30.67 14.29 -1.56
C GLY A 410 31.86 13.45 -1.06
N GLU A 411 31.57 12.25 -0.56
CA GLU A 411 32.56 11.31 -0.01
C GLU A 411 33.40 10.63 -1.11
N ILE A 412 32.79 10.29 -2.26
CA ILE A 412 33.45 9.67 -3.42
C ILE A 412 34.56 10.59 -3.95
N ALA A 413 34.29 11.89 -3.94
CA ALA A 413 35.18 12.91 -4.46
C ALA A 413 36.44 13.12 -3.59
N ASP A 414 36.31 12.97 -2.27
CA ASP A 414 37.40 13.23 -1.31
C ASP A 414 38.62 12.33 -1.55
N GLY A 415 38.39 11.02 -1.71
CA GLY A 415 39.48 10.07 -1.98
C GLY A 415 40.28 10.40 -3.24
N SER A 416 39.58 10.71 -4.34
CA SER A 416 40.23 11.07 -5.61
C SER A 416 40.98 12.39 -5.52
N LEU A 417 40.41 13.38 -4.81
CA LEU A 417 41.05 14.66 -4.55
C LEU A 417 42.36 14.48 -3.78
N VAL A 418 42.36 13.71 -2.68
CA VAL A 418 43.57 13.47 -1.86
C VAL A 418 44.67 12.81 -2.69
N VAL A 419 44.33 11.84 -3.55
CA VAL A 419 45.30 11.20 -4.46
C VAL A 419 45.85 12.20 -5.48
N VAL A 420 44.99 12.97 -6.13
CA VAL A 420 45.38 13.93 -7.18
C VAL A 420 46.24 15.05 -6.60
N GLU A 421 45.85 15.62 -5.47
CA GLU A 421 46.60 16.70 -4.80
C GLU A 421 47.96 16.19 -4.32
N ASN A 422 48.02 15.01 -3.69
CA ASN A 422 49.30 14.46 -3.25
C ASN A 422 50.22 14.17 -4.44
N ALA A 423 49.68 13.57 -5.52
CA ALA A 423 50.44 13.31 -6.74
C ALA A 423 50.93 14.62 -7.39
N TYR A 424 50.09 15.65 -7.46
CA TYR A 424 50.45 16.93 -8.06
C TYR A 424 51.54 17.65 -7.25
N ARG A 425 51.42 17.67 -5.92
CA ARG A 425 52.43 18.22 -5.00
C ARG A 425 53.79 17.52 -5.15
N HIS A 426 53.80 16.19 -5.22
CA HIS A 426 55.04 15.41 -5.40
C HIS A 426 55.67 15.63 -6.79
N LEU A 427 54.86 15.74 -7.85
CA LEU A 427 55.32 16.07 -9.21
C LEU A 427 55.93 17.48 -9.31
N ALA A 428 55.40 18.45 -8.57
CA ALA A 428 55.94 19.81 -8.49
C ALA A 428 57.35 19.87 -7.92
N GLN A 429 57.57 19.11 -6.84
CA GLN A 429 58.85 19.01 -6.13
C GLN A 429 59.94 18.32 -6.95
N HIS A 430 59.55 17.50 -7.93
CA HIS A 430 60.44 16.77 -8.84
C HIS A 430 60.33 17.25 -10.30
N SER A 431 60.09 18.55 -10.49
CA SER A 431 59.93 19.18 -11.80
C SER A 431 61.22 19.03 -12.65
N GLY A 432 61.13 18.28 -13.76
CA GLY A 432 62.26 17.99 -14.67
C GLY A 432 62.58 16.50 -14.88
N ALA A 433 61.91 15.60 -14.16
CA ALA A 433 62.06 14.15 -14.27
C ALA A 433 61.59 13.54 -15.62
N SER A 434 62.27 12.46 -16.08
CA SER A 434 61.89 11.64 -17.25
C SER A 434 60.54 10.93 -17.05
N GLU A 435 59.92 10.41 -18.11
CA GLU A 435 58.60 9.73 -18.05
C GLU A 435 58.59 8.54 -17.08
N GLU A 436 59.66 7.72 -17.04
CA GLU A 436 59.79 6.62 -16.06
C GLU A 436 59.91 7.13 -14.62
N SER A 437 60.60 8.25 -14.43
CA SER A 437 60.73 8.87 -13.12
C SER A 437 59.39 9.48 -12.67
N ARG A 438 58.57 10.05 -13.56
CA ARG A 438 57.22 10.55 -13.21
C ARG A 438 56.28 9.46 -12.72
N LEU A 439 56.27 8.30 -13.38
CA LEU A 439 55.46 7.16 -12.94
C LEU A 439 55.87 6.69 -11.54
N SER A 440 57.17 6.67 -11.25
CA SER A 440 57.67 6.32 -9.92
C SER A 440 57.27 7.34 -8.84
N VAL A 441 57.25 8.65 -9.19
CA VAL A 441 56.82 9.73 -8.30
C VAL A 441 55.34 9.64 -7.99
N ILE A 442 54.49 9.42 -9.00
CA ILE A 442 53.04 9.24 -8.81
C ILE A 442 52.77 7.99 -7.99
N LEU A 443 53.45 6.88 -8.28
CA LEU A 443 53.31 5.65 -7.50
C LEU A 443 53.66 5.88 -6.03
N HIS A 444 54.75 6.59 -5.74
CA HIS A 444 55.15 6.91 -4.37
C HIS A 444 54.09 7.79 -3.68
N ALA A 445 53.62 8.84 -4.37
CA ALA A 445 52.59 9.73 -3.86
C ALA A 445 51.27 8.98 -3.55
N THR A 446 50.82 8.09 -4.43
CA THR A 446 49.62 7.29 -4.20
C THR A 446 49.83 6.25 -3.08
N LYS A 447 51.02 5.66 -2.95
CA LYS A 447 51.34 4.72 -1.85
C LYS A 447 51.23 5.37 -0.47
N GLU A 448 51.61 6.64 -0.36
CA GLU A 448 51.54 7.41 0.89
C GLU A 448 50.10 7.57 1.41
N VAL A 449 49.16 7.88 0.50
CA VAL A 449 47.76 8.18 0.86
C VAL A 449 46.81 6.99 0.70
N GLY A 450 47.20 5.94 -0.04
CA GLY A 450 46.31 4.83 -0.39
C GLY A 450 45.82 4.02 0.82
N ARG A 451 46.68 3.76 1.82
CA ARG A 451 46.25 3.08 3.05
C ARG A 451 45.31 3.96 3.89
N PRO A 452 45.64 5.24 4.19
CA PRO A 452 44.71 6.14 4.89
C PRO A 452 43.32 6.25 4.24
N ILE A 453 43.25 6.42 2.90
CA ILE A 453 41.99 6.55 2.17
C ILE A 453 41.14 5.28 2.30
N LEU A 454 41.75 4.10 2.13
CA LEU A 454 41.05 2.82 2.29
C LEU A 454 40.45 2.68 3.68
N PHE A 455 41.22 2.96 4.74
CA PHE A 455 40.73 2.86 6.11
C PHE A 455 39.65 3.90 6.40
N GLY A 456 39.78 5.13 5.90
CA GLY A 456 38.75 6.17 6.03
C GLY A 456 37.43 5.75 5.42
N ILE A 457 37.43 5.28 4.17
CA ILE A 457 36.22 4.84 3.48
C ILE A 457 35.62 3.57 4.11
N LEU A 458 36.44 2.64 4.60
CA LEU A 458 35.97 1.46 5.35
C LEU A 458 35.32 1.86 6.68
N ILE A 459 35.89 2.83 7.41
CA ILE A 459 35.30 3.37 8.64
C ILE A 459 33.93 3.98 8.33
N ILE A 460 33.83 4.83 7.30
CA ILE A 460 32.54 5.41 6.88
C ILE A 460 31.56 4.29 6.52
N SER A 461 31.98 3.29 5.75
CA SER A 461 31.13 2.16 5.37
C SER A 461 30.59 1.39 6.59
N VAL A 462 31.43 1.20 7.62
CA VAL A 462 31.03 0.55 8.88
C VAL A 462 30.06 1.41 9.67
N VAL A 463 30.17 2.74 9.65
CA VAL A 463 29.24 3.64 10.35
C VAL A 463 27.80 3.48 9.86
N PHE A 464 27.59 3.06 8.60
CA PHE A 464 26.27 2.77 8.05
C PHE A 464 25.77 1.33 8.30
N LEU A 465 26.60 0.45 8.88
CA LEU A 465 26.22 -0.92 9.23
C LEU A 465 24.96 -1.01 10.12
N PRO A 466 24.72 -0.12 11.12
CA PRO A 466 23.51 -0.18 11.93
C PRO A 466 22.22 -0.18 11.08
N LEU A 467 22.17 0.63 10.02
CA LEU A 467 21.00 0.72 9.15
C LEU A 467 20.75 -0.59 8.38
N LEU A 468 21.80 -1.33 8.04
CA LEU A 468 21.69 -2.65 7.38
C LEU A 468 21.16 -3.75 8.30
N THR A 469 21.21 -3.53 9.62
CA THR A 469 20.77 -4.51 10.62
C THR A 469 19.36 -4.27 11.15
N LEU A 470 18.73 -3.18 10.72
CA LEU A 470 17.32 -2.87 10.98
C LEU A 470 16.43 -3.92 10.32
N GLN A 471 15.30 -4.24 10.96
CA GLN A 471 14.38 -5.30 10.53
C GLN A 471 13.05 -4.69 10.09
N GLY A 472 12.12 -5.47 9.55
CA GLY A 472 10.78 -4.99 9.23
C GLY A 472 10.76 -3.76 8.30
N ILE A 473 9.98 -2.75 8.67
CA ILE A 473 9.72 -1.56 7.84
C ILE A 473 10.93 -0.64 7.83
N GLU A 474 11.52 -0.40 9.00
CA GLU A 474 12.73 0.39 9.15
C GLU A 474 13.89 -0.19 8.33
N GLY A 475 14.02 -1.53 8.30
CA GLY A 475 14.98 -2.24 7.46
C GLY A 475 14.70 -2.05 5.97
N LYS A 476 13.47 -2.33 5.53
CA LYS A 476 13.08 -2.19 4.10
C LYS A 476 13.20 -0.76 3.59
N MET A 477 13.00 0.23 4.46
CA MET A 477 13.08 1.64 4.11
C MET A 477 14.53 2.15 4.06
N PHE A 478 15.36 1.85 5.08
CA PHE A 478 16.69 2.44 5.22
C PHE A 478 17.85 1.54 4.77
N ALA A 479 17.70 0.21 4.75
CA ALA A 479 18.77 -0.66 4.26
C ALA A 479 19.14 -0.38 2.79
N PRO A 480 18.20 -0.11 1.85
CA PRO A 480 18.56 0.26 0.48
C PRO A 480 19.46 1.50 0.39
N LEU A 481 19.20 2.52 1.22
CA LEU A 481 20.04 3.71 1.31
C LEU A 481 21.47 3.35 1.73
N ALA A 482 21.61 2.54 2.79
CA ALA A 482 22.90 2.11 3.29
C ALA A 482 23.64 1.18 2.30
N TYR A 483 22.93 0.26 1.63
CA TYR A 483 23.52 -0.59 0.59
C TYR A 483 24.10 0.25 -0.55
N THR A 484 23.31 1.17 -1.11
CA THR A 484 23.77 1.99 -2.23
C THR A 484 24.97 2.85 -1.83
N LEU A 485 24.93 3.47 -0.64
CA LEU A 485 26.05 4.27 -0.14
C LEU A 485 27.32 3.43 0.06
N VAL A 486 27.23 2.29 0.75
CA VAL A 486 28.40 1.42 1.00
C VAL A 486 28.96 0.87 -0.31
N ILE A 487 28.11 0.44 -1.24
CA ILE A 487 28.53 -0.01 -2.57
C ILE A 487 29.24 1.12 -3.31
N ALA A 488 28.70 2.35 -3.29
CA ALA A 488 29.29 3.50 -3.96
C ALA A 488 30.65 3.90 -3.36
N LEU A 489 30.78 3.83 -2.04
CA LEU A 489 32.04 4.07 -1.33
C LEU A 489 33.10 3.01 -1.65
N LEU A 490 32.73 1.72 -1.63
CA LEU A 490 33.66 0.63 -1.99
C LEU A 490 34.06 0.70 -3.46
N ALA A 491 33.12 1.03 -4.36
CA ALA A 491 33.42 1.31 -5.76
C ALA A 491 34.37 2.51 -5.89
N SER A 492 34.15 3.58 -5.12
CA SER A 492 35.03 4.76 -5.11
C SER A 492 36.46 4.42 -4.74
N VAL A 493 36.68 3.57 -3.72
CA VAL A 493 38.04 3.12 -3.37
C VAL A 493 38.73 2.48 -4.56
N ILE A 494 38.03 1.59 -5.27
CA ILE A 494 38.58 0.88 -6.43
C ILE A 494 38.90 1.87 -7.54
N VAL A 495 37.97 2.76 -7.89
CA VAL A 495 38.17 3.74 -8.97
C VAL A 495 39.26 4.75 -8.58
N THR A 496 39.25 5.27 -7.35
CA THR A 496 40.23 6.22 -6.81
C THR A 496 41.65 5.65 -6.79
N LEU A 497 41.84 4.39 -6.41
CA LEU A 497 43.17 3.78 -6.36
C LEU A 497 43.66 3.28 -7.71
N THR A 498 42.78 3.08 -8.69
CA THR A 498 43.17 2.55 -10.01
C THR A 498 43.16 3.62 -11.11
N LEU A 499 42.04 4.32 -11.29
CA LEU A 499 41.82 5.28 -12.38
C LEU A 499 42.46 6.64 -12.09
N SER A 500 42.33 7.18 -10.87
CA SER A 500 42.87 8.52 -10.56
C SER A 500 44.39 8.64 -10.76
N PRO A 501 45.24 7.68 -10.33
CA PRO A 501 46.69 7.74 -10.57
C PRO A 501 47.03 7.61 -12.06
N VAL A 502 46.27 6.82 -12.82
CA VAL A 502 46.46 6.65 -14.26
C VAL A 502 46.13 7.96 -14.99
N LEU A 503 44.98 8.58 -14.68
CA LEU A 503 44.61 9.87 -15.24
C LEU A 503 45.59 10.98 -14.82
N ALA A 504 46.06 10.95 -13.57
CA ALA A 504 47.10 11.86 -13.09
C ALA A 504 48.40 11.72 -13.91
N SER A 505 48.81 10.50 -14.26
CA SER A 505 50.01 10.27 -15.08
C SER A 505 49.91 10.79 -16.51
N LEU A 506 48.69 10.91 -17.05
CA LEU A 506 48.45 11.39 -18.42
C LEU A 506 48.24 12.90 -18.48
N LEU A 507 47.53 13.47 -17.50
CA LEU A 507 47.05 14.84 -17.51
C LEU A 507 47.92 15.80 -16.68
N LEU A 508 48.47 15.37 -15.54
CA LEU A 508 49.25 16.25 -14.68
C LEU A 508 50.67 16.44 -15.21
N ARG A 509 51.19 17.65 -15.02
CA ARG A 509 52.59 18.01 -15.28
C ARG A 509 53.19 18.58 -13.99
N GLY A 510 54.51 18.75 -13.93
CA GLY A 510 55.18 19.34 -12.75
C GLY A 510 54.97 20.86 -12.61
N ASP A 511 53.88 21.40 -13.14
CA ASP A 511 53.56 22.83 -13.26
C ASP A 511 52.61 23.30 -12.15
N HIS A 512 52.87 22.90 -10.90
CA HIS A 512 51.98 23.22 -9.77
C HIS A 512 51.93 24.73 -9.50
N PRO A 513 50.74 25.37 -9.60
CA PRO A 513 50.61 26.79 -9.31
C PRO A 513 50.96 27.07 -7.84
N GLN A 514 51.43 28.28 -7.56
CA GLN A 514 51.48 28.79 -6.18
C GLN A 514 50.07 28.81 -5.60
N GLU A 515 49.93 28.63 -4.29
CA GLU A 515 48.66 28.64 -3.54
C GLU A 515 47.67 29.66 -4.13
N THR A 516 46.43 29.23 -4.39
CA THR A 516 45.37 30.12 -4.88
C THR A 516 45.19 31.30 -3.93
N GLY A 517 44.77 32.47 -4.45
CA GLY A 517 44.61 33.68 -3.63
C GLY A 517 43.69 33.47 -2.43
N LEU A 518 42.66 32.64 -2.59
CA LEU A 518 41.76 32.23 -1.51
C LEU A 518 42.47 31.39 -0.44
N THR A 519 43.21 30.35 -0.84
CA THR A 519 43.95 29.47 0.08
C THR A 519 44.96 30.27 0.92
N ARG A 520 45.66 31.21 0.27
CA ARG A 520 46.61 32.10 0.96
C ARG A 520 45.91 32.99 1.99
N TRP A 521 44.76 33.57 1.64
CA TRP A 521 43.96 34.38 2.56
C TRP A 521 43.44 33.55 3.75
N MET A 522 42.93 32.33 3.50
CA MET A 522 42.48 31.42 4.57
C MET A 522 43.63 31.06 5.50
N LYS A 523 44.81 30.75 4.96
CA LYS A 523 46.01 30.43 5.75
C LYS A 523 46.49 31.61 6.59
N GLN A 524 46.46 32.82 6.05
CA GLN A 524 46.80 34.04 6.80
C GLN A 524 45.86 34.29 8.00
N ARG A 525 44.60 33.85 7.92
CA ARG A 525 43.64 33.95 9.04
C ARG A 525 43.69 32.74 9.97
N TYR A 526 43.92 31.55 9.43
CA TYR A 526 44.00 30.31 10.19
C TYR A 526 45.25 30.25 11.08
N LEU A 527 46.42 30.66 10.58
CA LEU A 527 47.68 30.56 11.33
C LEU A 527 47.67 31.34 12.66
N PRO A 528 47.23 32.61 12.73
CA PRO A 528 47.11 33.32 14.01
C PRO A 528 46.15 32.64 15.00
N VAL A 529 45.02 32.10 14.49
CA VAL A 529 44.04 31.38 15.32
C VAL A 529 44.64 30.07 15.84
N LEU A 530 45.36 29.34 15.00
CA LEU A 530 46.07 28.12 15.40
C LEU A 530 47.14 28.43 16.47
N GLU A 531 47.96 29.46 16.26
CA GLU A 531 48.96 29.88 17.25
C GLU A 531 48.31 30.25 18.59
N TRP A 532 47.20 31.01 18.56
CA TRP A 532 46.45 31.36 19.76
C TRP A 532 45.90 30.11 20.47
N THR A 533 45.33 29.18 19.69
CA THR A 533 44.75 27.91 20.18
C THR A 533 45.80 27.05 20.86
N LEU A 534 46.99 26.92 20.25
CA LEU A 534 48.11 26.16 20.81
C LEU A 534 48.67 26.80 22.09
N ARG A 535 48.72 28.14 22.16
CA ARG A 535 49.14 28.87 23.37
C ARG A 535 48.12 28.76 24.51
N HIS A 536 46.83 28.66 24.20
CA HIS A 536 45.73 28.61 25.18
C HIS A 536 45.02 27.25 25.26
N ARG A 537 45.75 26.15 25.00
CA ARG A 537 45.19 24.78 24.89
C ARG A 537 44.22 24.37 26.01
N LYS A 538 44.47 24.77 27.26
CA LYS A 538 43.60 24.43 28.40
C LYS A 538 42.24 25.13 28.33
N VAL A 539 42.25 26.40 27.92
CA VAL A 539 41.03 27.21 27.76
C VAL A 539 40.20 26.66 26.60
N VAL A 540 40.87 26.31 25.49
CA VAL A 540 40.21 25.73 24.31
C VAL A 540 39.59 24.38 24.64
N LEU A 541 40.31 23.47 25.30
CA LEU A 541 39.79 22.16 25.68
C LEU A 541 38.64 22.26 26.69
N ALA A 542 38.74 23.17 27.67
CA ALA A 542 37.66 23.42 28.61
C ALA A 542 36.43 23.99 27.91
N GLY A 543 36.61 24.95 26.99
CA GLY A 543 35.55 25.54 26.20
C GLY A 543 34.86 24.52 25.28
N SER A 544 35.63 23.72 24.54
CA SER A 544 35.06 22.68 23.66
C SER A 544 34.32 21.62 24.47
N THR A 545 34.86 21.19 25.61
CA THR A 545 34.17 20.23 26.50
C THR A 545 32.89 20.82 27.06
N ALA A 546 32.89 22.09 27.46
CA ALA A 546 31.69 22.76 27.95
C ALA A 546 30.61 22.87 26.85
N ILE A 547 31.00 23.15 25.61
CA ILE A 547 30.09 23.17 24.46
C ILE A 547 29.51 21.79 24.21
N VAL A 548 30.33 20.72 24.22
CA VAL A 548 29.85 19.35 24.03
C VAL A 548 28.87 18.96 25.14
N LEU A 549 29.19 19.23 26.41
CA LEU A 549 28.27 18.96 27.52
C LEU A 549 26.97 19.77 27.42
N ALA A 550 27.04 21.03 26.99
CA ALA A 550 25.87 21.85 26.74
C ALA A 550 25.00 21.28 25.61
N SER A 551 25.62 20.83 24.51
CA SER A 551 24.92 20.17 23.39
C SER A 551 24.27 18.85 23.82
N VAL A 552 24.97 18.03 24.59
CA VAL A 552 24.44 16.77 25.14
C VAL A 552 23.28 17.03 26.10
N ALA A 553 23.33 18.12 26.89
CA ALA A 553 22.23 18.51 27.77
C ALA A 553 20.96 18.93 27.02
N LEU A 554 21.05 19.27 25.73
CA LEU A 554 19.89 19.57 24.87
C LEU A 554 19.24 18.30 24.26
N VAL A 555 19.91 17.14 24.28
CA VAL A 555 19.40 15.89 23.68
C VAL A 555 18.02 15.48 24.24
N PRO A 556 17.73 15.58 25.56
CA PRO A 556 16.40 15.27 26.09
C PRO A 556 15.27 16.18 25.59
N LEU A 557 15.59 17.32 24.96
CA LEU A 557 14.61 18.26 24.40
C LEU A 557 14.27 17.96 22.94
N ILE A 558 14.96 17.00 22.30
CA ILE A 558 14.73 16.62 20.91
C ILE A 558 13.55 15.63 20.85
N GLY A 559 12.59 15.91 19.97
CA GLY A 559 11.45 15.03 19.72
C GLY A 559 11.85 13.70 19.09
N ARG A 560 11.07 12.64 19.37
CA ARG A 560 11.28 11.30 18.81
C ARG A 560 10.15 10.92 17.84
N GLU A 561 10.50 10.75 16.57
CA GLU A 561 9.60 10.34 15.49
C GLU A 561 10.21 9.17 14.71
N PHE A 562 9.36 8.34 14.08
CA PHE A 562 9.81 7.17 13.33
C PHE A 562 10.42 7.57 11.97
N ILE A 563 9.65 8.27 11.14
CA ILE A 563 10.03 8.78 9.82
C ILE A 563 9.27 10.07 9.53
N PRO A 564 9.84 11.03 8.77
CA PRO A 564 9.09 12.18 8.29
C PRO A 564 8.06 11.75 7.24
N LEU A 565 6.94 12.45 7.20
CA LEU A 565 5.92 12.28 6.17
C LEU A 565 6.48 12.71 4.81
N LEU A 566 6.42 11.80 3.83
CA LEU A 566 6.84 12.07 2.46
C LEU A 566 5.63 12.55 1.65
N GLU A 567 5.79 13.65 0.92
CA GLU A 567 4.70 14.29 0.18
C GLU A 567 4.48 13.62 -1.19
N GLU A 568 3.29 13.05 -1.41
CA GLU A 568 2.91 12.33 -2.64
C GLU A 568 2.29 13.22 -3.72
N GLY A 569 1.96 14.47 -3.39
CA GLY A 569 1.25 15.38 -4.32
C GLY A 569 -0.24 15.05 -4.52
N THR A 570 -0.77 14.09 -3.76
CA THR A 570 -2.20 13.74 -3.72
C THR A 570 -2.64 13.54 -2.27
N LEU A 571 -3.91 13.78 -1.98
CA LEU A 571 -4.50 13.60 -0.65
C LEU A 571 -5.59 12.54 -0.69
N THR A 572 -5.73 11.77 0.39
CA THR A 572 -6.86 10.88 0.64
C THR A 572 -7.50 11.20 1.99
N PRO A 573 -8.48 12.13 2.04
CA PRO A 573 -9.23 12.40 3.26
C PRO A 573 -10.26 11.30 3.48
N GLN A 574 -9.94 10.28 4.26
CA GLN A 574 -10.87 9.20 4.57
C GLN A 574 -12.10 9.75 5.29
N VAL A 575 -13.28 9.64 4.67
CA VAL A 575 -14.54 10.11 5.23
C VAL A 575 -15.27 8.95 5.88
N VAL A 576 -15.59 9.09 7.17
CA VAL A 576 -16.26 8.07 7.97
C VAL A 576 -17.55 8.65 8.52
N ARG A 577 -18.66 8.00 8.20
CA ARG A 577 -20.02 8.32 8.62
C ARG A 577 -20.47 7.38 9.73
N LEU A 578 -21.68 7.65 10.26
CA LEU A 578 -22.35 6.72 11.17
C LEU A 578 -22.51 5.34 10.53
N PRO A 579 -22.27 4.24 11.28
CA PRO A 579 -22.41 2.86 10.79
C PRO A 579 -23.74 2.57 10.09
N SER A 580 -24.84 3.13 10.60
CA SER A 580 -26.19 2.89 10.10
C SER A 580 -26.54 3.62 8.80
N VAL A 581 -25.62 4.40 8.23
CA VAL A 581 -25.92 5.22 7.04
C VAL A 581 -26.22 4.32 5.83
N SER A 582 -27.26 4.69 5.08
CA SER A 582 -27.59 4.00 3.83
C SER A 582 -26.63 4.43 2.71
N LEU A 583 -26.37 3.56 1.73
CA LEU A 583 -25.52 3.91 0.59
C LEU A 583 -26.00 5.17 -0.17
N PRO A 584 -27.30 5.38 -0.44
CA PRO A 584 -27.78 6.61 -1.07
C PRO A 584 -27.46 7.87 -0.27
N GLU A 585 -27.67 7.84 1.05
CA GLU A 585 -27.34 8.97 1.92
C GLU A 585 -25.82 9.21 1.96
N SER A 586 -25.04 8.13 2.01
CA SER A 586 -23.57 8.20 1.97
C SER A 586 -23.06 8.89 0.71
N ILE A 587 -23.65 8.58 -0.45
CA ILE A 587 -23.36 9.24 -1.74
C ILE A 587 -23.65 10.74 -1.66
N GLU A 588 -24.79 11.15 -1.12
CA GLU A 588 -25.14 12.58 -1.02
C GLU A 588 -24.22 13.34 -0.07
N MET A 589 -23.86 12.75 1.08
CA MET A 589 -22.86 13.31 1.98
C MET A 589 -21.46 13.39 1.33
N GLU A 590 -21.09 12.40 0.49
CA GLU A 590 -19.81 12.45 -0.23
C GLU A 590 -19.80 13.55 -1.28
N LYS A 591 -20.93 13.77 -1.97
CA LYS A 591 -21.06 14.88 -2.91
C LYS A 591 -20.86 16.24 -2.25
N GLN A 592 -21.35 16.41 -1.01
CA GLN A 592 -21.11 17.62 -0.22
C GLN A 592 -19.62 17.78 0.13
N THR A 593 -18.98 16.68 0.56
CA THR A 593 -17.55 16.66 0.87
C THR A 593 -16.71 17.05 -0.35
N HIS A 594 -17.00 16.50 -1.53
CA HIS A 594 -16.30 16.84 -2.77
C HIS A 594 -16.46 18.31 -3.14
N LYS A 595 -17.67 18.86 -3.05
CA LYS A 595 -17.93 20.28 -3.32
C LYS A 595 -17.14 21.18 -2.38
N ALA A 596 -17.07 20.83 -1.09
CA ALA A 596 -16.28 21.58 -0.11
C ALA A 596 -14.77 21.53 -0.41
N MET A 597 -14.25 20.40 -0.91
CA MET A 597 -12.85 20.30 -1.34
C MET A 597 -12.57 21.06 -2.64
N LEU A 598 -13.51 21.06 -3.60
CA LEU A 598 -13.39 21.76 -4.88
C LEU A 598 -13.51 23.29 -4.74
N GLU A 599 -13.91 23.82 -3.59
CA GLU A 599 -13.80 25.25 -3.28
C GLU A 599 -12.34 25.73 -3.23
N PHE A 600 -11.39 24.82 -2.96
CA PHE A 600 -9.97 25.13 -2.96
C PHE A 600 -9.41 25.10 -4.40
N PRO A 601 -8.78 26.18 -4.89
CA PRO A 601 -8.23 26.23 -6.25
C PRO A 601 -7.09 25.23 -6.48
N GLU A 602 -6.49 24.71 -5.41
CA GLU A 602 -5.48 23.65 -5.44
C GLU A 602 -6.06 22.28 -5.81
N VAL A 603 -7.36 22.05 -5.63
CA VAL A 603 -7.98 20.74 -5.88
C VAL A 603 -8.44 20.65 -7.34
N ARG A 604 -7.79 19.77 -8.12
CA ARG A 604 -8.10 19.57 -9.54
C ARG A 604 -9.31 18.65 -9.74
N MET A 605 -9.37 17.58 -8.98
CA MET A 605 -10.38 16.52 -9.12
C MET A 605 -10.47 15.73 -7.82
N ALA A 606 -11.69 15.32 -7.45
CA ALA A 606 -11.96 14.44 -6.32
C ALA A 606 -12.79 13.24 -6.81
N VAL A 607 -12.26 12.04 -6.65
CA VAL A 607 -12.95 10.78 -6.97
C VAL A 607 -12.99 9.93 -5.72
N SER A 608 -14.19 9.55 -5.30
CA SER A 608 -14.38 8.78 -4.08
C SER A 608 -14.94 7.42 -4.37
N LYS A 609 -14.38 6.44 -3.67
CA LYS A 609 -14.82 5.06 -3.60
C LYS A 609 -15.52 4.92 -2.24
N ILE A 610 -16.83 4.65 -2.26
CA ILE A 610 -17.64 4.45 -1.06
C ILE A 610 -17.90 2.95 -0.92
N GLY A 611 -17.65 2.39 0.26
CA GLY A 611 -17.81 0.96 0.52
C GLY A 611 -16.85 0.10 -0.28
N ARG A 612 -17.21 -1.16 -0.53
CA ARG A 612 -16.32 -2.15 -1.16
C ARG A 612 -16.71 -2.50 -2.60
N PRO A 613 -15.73 -2.89 -3.43
CA PRO A 613 -15.98 -3.58 -4.69
C PRO A 613 -16.52 -5.01 -4.45
N ASP A 614 -17.14 -5.61 -5.47
CA ASP A 614 -17.69 -6.98 -5.37
C ASP A 614 -16.60 -8.04 -5.14
N ILE A 615 -15.39 -7.80 -5.65
CA ILE A 615 -14.21 -8.59 -5.33
C ILE A 615 -13.45 -7.82 -4.25
N ALA A 616 -13.69 -8.21 -3.01
CA ALA A 616 -13.28 -7.49 -1.81
C ALA A 616 -11.76 -7.48 -1.60
N PHE A 617 -11.03 -6.64 -2.34
CA PHE A 617 -9.62 -6.34 -2.06
C PHE A 617 -9.48 -5.47 -0.80
N GLY A 618 -10.52 -4.70 -0.49
CA GLY A 618 -10.65 -3.91 0.74
C GLY A 618 -11.97 -4.22 1.45
N PRO A 619 -12.02 -4.14 2.79
CA PRO A 619 -13.20 -4.49 3.57
C PRO A 619 -14.17 -3.32 3.77
N GLU A 620 -14.05 -2.20 3.07
CA GLU A 620 -14.83 -0.98 3.34
C GLU A 620 -16.35 -1.21 3.27
N GLU A 621 -17.11 -0.48 4.09
CA GLU A 621 -18.57 -0.54 4.15
C GLU A 621 -19.17 0.79 3.67
N PRO A 622 -20.47 0.86 3.33
CA PRO A 622 -21.09 2.08 2.81
C PRO A 622 -20.92 3.34 3.67
N ASN A 623 -20.55 3.21 4.95
CA ASN A 623 -20.27 4.33 5.85
C ASN A 623 -18.85 4.91 5.70
N GLU A 624 -17.94 4.23 5.01
CA GLU A 624 -16.54 4.63 4.81
C GLU A 624 -16.29 4.96 3.33
N SER A 625 -15.48 5.98 3.08
CA SER A 625 -14.97 6.28 1.75
C SER A 625 -13.53 6.79 1.75
N ASP A 626 -12.79 6.44 0.70
CA ASP A 626 -11.38 6.80 0.45
C ASP A 626 -11.27 7.68 -0.83
N PRO A 627 -11.61 8.98 -0.74
CA PRO A 627 -11.50 9.91 -1.86
C PRO A 627 -10.05 10.16 -2.28
N ILE A 628 -9.74 9.91 -3.55
CA ILE A 628 -8.48 10.35 -4.15
C ILE A 628 -8.65 11.78 -4.67
N VAL A 629 -7.93 12.70 -4.04
CA VAL A 629 -7.93 14.13 -4.36
C VAL A 629 -6.64 14.49 -5.08
N SER A 630 -6.75 14.73 -6.39
CA SER A 630 -5.65 15.24 -7.21
C SER A 630 -5.41 16.72 -6.94
N LEU A 631 -4.17 17.09 -6.62
CA LEU A 631 -3.78 18.49 -6.44
C LEU A 631 -3.18 19.07 -7.73
N SER A 632 -3.28 20.39 -7.90
CA SER A 632 -2.56 21.13 -8.93
C SER A 632 -1.06 21.24 -8.60
N GLU A 633 -0.25 21.60 -9.59
CA GLU A 633 1.18 21.81 -9.38
C GLU A 633 1.45 22.82 -8.27
N ARG A 634 2.41 22.50 -7.39
CA ARG A 634 2.73 23.29 -6.19
C ARG A 634 3.08 24.77 -6.48
N SER A 635 3.60 25.06 -7.66
CA SER A 635 3.91 26.42 -8.13
C SER A 635 2.66 27.29 -8.34
N THR A 636 1.47 26.69 -8.46
CA THR A 636 0.19 27.37 -8.75
C THR A 636 -0.68 27.60 -7.52
N TRP A 637 -0.22 27.17 -6.33
CA TRP A 637 -0.99 27.25 -5.08
C TRP A 637 -1.17 28.69 -4.60
N LYS A 638 -2.35 28.99 -4.03
CA LYS A 638 -2.75 30.33 -3.57
C LYS A 638 -3.14 30.36 -2.09
N THR A 639 -3.74 29.28 -1.59
CA THR A 639 -4.33 29.18 -0.25
C THR A 639 -3.29 28.80 0.80
N ALA A 640 -2.27 28.02 0.44
CA ALA A 640 -1.26 27.51 1.35
C ALA A 640 0.12 27.42 0.68
N ALA A 641 1.20 27.55 1.47
CA ALA A 641 2.57 27.40 0.98
C ALA A 641 3.11 25.96 1.10
N THR A 642 2.52 25.17 2.00
CA THR A 642 2.95 23.80 2.29
C THR A 642 1.78 22.84 2.25
N GLN A 643 2.03 21.56 1.92
CA GLN A 643 0.97 20.55 1.89
C GLN A 643 0.33 20.36 3.26
N SER A 644 1.11 20.44 4.34
CA SER A 644 0.58 20.40 5.72
C SER A 644 -0.44 21.51 5.97
N GLN A 645 -0.16 22.76 5.57
CA GLN A 645 -1.09 23.88 5.73
C GLN A 645 -2.37 23.69 4.90
N LEU A 646 -2.25 23.20 3.66
CA LEU A 646 -3.41 22.89 2.83
C LEU A 646 -4.26 21.78 3.44
N THR A 647 -3.61 20.72 3.93
CA THR A 647 -4.25 19.58 4.60
C THR A 647 -5.03 20.04 5.83
N ASP A 648 -4.45 20.94 6.65
CA ASP A 648 -5.14 21.50 7.82
C ASP A 648 -6.32 22.40 7.42
N ALA A 649 -6.20 23.18 6.34
CA ALA A 649 -7.28 24.02 5.84
C ALA A 649 -8.46 23.18 5.31
N VAL A 650 -8.16 22.14 4.53
CA VAL A 650 -9.14 21.16 4.04
C VAL A 650 -9.78 20.43 5.22
N ARG A 651 -8.99 19.94 6.18
CA ARG A 651 -9.51 19.28 7.40
C ARG A 651 -10.52 20.18 8.11
N LYS A 652 -10.18 21.45 8.34
CA LYS A 652 -11.07 22.40 9.01
C LYS A 652 -12.38 22.60 8.24
N LYS A 653 -12.30 22.75 6.92
CA LYS A 653 -13.49 22.90 6.07
C LYS A 653 -14.38 21.66 6.11
N LEU A 654 -13.80 20.46 6.07
CA LEU A 654 -14.56 19.22 6.11
C LEU A 654 -15.21 18.97 7.48
N THR A 655 -14.61 19.41 8.58
CA THR A 655 -15.22 19.30 9.92
C THR A 655 -16.49 20.16 10.11
N GLU A 656 -16.78 21.08 9.19
CA GLU A 656 -18.04 21.85 9.19
C GLU A 656 -19.24 21.01 8.72
N ILE A 657 -19.00 19.89 8.03
CA ILE A 657 -20.06 19.01 7.55
C ILE A 657 -20.54 18.11 8.71
N PRO A 658 -21.84 18.18 9.08
CA PRO A 658 -22.35 17.37 10.18
C PRO A 658 -22.42 15.88 9.81
N GLY A 659 -22.13 15.01 10.78
CA GLY A 659 -22.30 13.56 10.62
C GLY A 659 -21.15 12.84 9.92
N ILE A 660 -20.05 13.54 9.62
CA ILE A 660 -18.80 12.93 9.13
C ILE A 660 -17.65 13.14 10.11
N SER A 661 -16.71 12.20 10.10
CA SER A 661 -15.38 12.34 10.68
C SER A 661 -14.36 12.08 9.57
N VAL A 662 -13.27 12.86 9.57
CA VAL A 662 -12.29 12.83 8.48
C VAL A 662 -10.92 12.49 9.03
N LEU A 663 -10.23 11.55 8.39
CA LEU A 663 -8.82 11.25 8.65
C LEU A 663 -8.02 11.64 7.41
N MET A 664 -7.10 12.59 7.58
CA MET A 664 -6.26 13.05 6.48
C MET A 664 -5.10 12.07 6.28
N SER A 665 -4.91 11.57 5.06
CA SER A 665 -3.77 10.74 4.68
C SER A 665 -3.37 10.98 3.22
N GLN A 666 -2.47 10.16 2.69
CA GLN A 666 -2.06 10.10 1.28
C GLN A 666 -2.21 8.67 0.73
N PRO A 667 -2.43 8.45 -0.57
CA PRO A 667 -2.79 7.12 -1.09
C PRO A 667 -1.80 6.00 -0.78
N ILE A 668 -0.49 6.23 -0.96
CA ILE A 668 0.52 5.22 -0.64
C ILE A 668 0.64 5.06 0.87
N GLN A 669 0.70 6.16 1.61
CA GLN A 669 0.75 6.14 3.07
C GLN A 669 -0.41 5.34 3.69
N GLU A 670 -1.65 5.62 3.30
CA GLU A 670 -2.85 4.93 3.79
C GLU A 670 -2.77 3.41 3.55
N ARG A 671 -2.40 3.00 2.33
CA ARG A 671 -2.30 1.56 1.98
C ARG A 671 -1.14 0.87 2.66
N VAL A 672 -0.01 1.55 2.82
CA VAL A 672 1.16 1.03 3.54
C VAL A 672 0.82 0.82 5.02
N ASP A 673 0.23 1.82 5.69
CA ASP A 673 -0.16 1.75 7.10
C ASP A 673 -1.19 0.63 7.33
N GLU A 674 -2.19 0.52 6.44
CA GLU A 674 -3.22 -0.51 6.45
C GLU A 674 -2.63 -1.93 6.34
N LEU A 675 -1.76 -2.18 5.37
CA LEU A 675 -1.23 -3.53 5.16
C LEU A 675 -0.21 -3.91 6.24
N ILE A 676 0.53 -2.95 6.77
CA ILE A 676 1.50 -3.18 7.84
C ILE A 676 0.80 -3.49 9.15
N SER A 677 -0.07 -2.61 9.62
CA SER A 677 -0.57 -2.64 11.01
C SER A 677 -2.04 -3.04 11.11
N GLY A 678 -2.75 -3.10 9.98
CA GLY A 678 -4.21 -3.24 9.92
C GLY A 678 -4.95 -1.97 10.33
N ILE A 679 -4.22 -0.86 10.52
CA ILE A 679 -4.72 0.41 11.06
C ILE A 679 -4.22 1.54 10.15
N ARG A 680 -5.10 2.50 9.85
CA ARG A 680 -4.84 3.61 8.91
C ARG A 680 -4.41 4.93 9.59
N THR A 681 -3.97 4.85 10.84
CA THR A 681 -3.53 5.99 11.65
C THR A 681 -2.11 5.78 12.15
N GLU A 682 -1.36 6.86 12.35
CA GLU A 682 0.05 6.79 12.76
C GLU A 682 0.24 6.04 14.08
N CYS A 683 -0.61 6.31 15.07
CA CYS A 683 -0.59 5.65 16.38
C CYS A 683 -1.90 4.93 16.63
N ALA A 684 -1.83 3.83 17.37
CA ALA A 684 -3.02 3.11 17.79
C ALA A 684 -2.85 2.45 19.14
N ILE A 685 -3.96 2.30 19.86
CA ILE A 685 -4.05 1.50 21.07
C ILE A 685 -4.95 0.31 20.77
N LYS A 686 -4.39 -0.90 20.82
CA LYS A 686 -5.10 -2.17 20.65
C LYS A 686 -5.57 -2.66 22.02
N LEU A 687 -6.88 -2.77 22.22
CA LEU A 687 -7.48 -3.34 23.41
C LEU A 687 -8.04 -4.73 23.06
N PHE A 688 -7.55 -5.76 23.74
CA PHE A 688 -7.95 -7.16 23.57
C PHE A 688 -8.89 -7.60 24.68
N GLY A 689 -9.84 -8.47 24.35
CA GLY A 689 -10.83 -9.04 25.29
C GLY A 689 -11.96 -9.76 24.56
N ASP A 690 -12.75 -10.56 25.27
CA ASP A 690 -13.75 -11.43 24.62
C ASP A 690 -15.12 -10.76 24.43
N ASP A 691 -15.51 -9.87 25.33
CA ASP A 691 -16.81 -9.17 25.32
C ASP A 691 -16.73 -7.82 24.59
N LEU A 692 -17.55 -7.66 23.54
CA LEU A 692 -17.59 -6.47 22.68
C LEU A 692 -18.11 -5.22 23.41
N GLU A 693 -19.06 -5.35 24.33
CA GLU A 693 -19.62 -4.21 25.07
C GLU A 693 -18.58 -3.64 26.05
N VAL A 694 -17.85 -4.54 26.74
CA VAL A 694 -16.75 -4.14 27.63
C VAL A 694 -15.62 -3.49 26.83
N LEU A 695 -15.29 -4.04 25.66
CA LEU A 695 -14.30 -3.45 24.75
C LEU A 695 -14.72 -2.04 24.32
N TRP A 696 -15.97 -1.85 23.92
CA TRP A 696 -16.50 -0.54 23.51
C TRP A 696 -16.41 0.50 24.64
N GLY A 697 -16.96 0.19 25.81
CA GLY A 697 -16.97 1.13 26.94
C GLY A 697 -15.57 1.51 27.42
N LYS A 698 -14.61 0.57 27.35
CA LYS A 698 -13.20 0.85 27.68
C LYS A 698 -12.49 1.64 26.57
N ALA A 699 -12.82 1.42 25.31
CA ALA A 699 -12.29 2.19 24.20
C ALA A 699 -12.74 3.66 24.24
N GLU A 700 -14.00 3.92 24.58
CA GLU A 700 -14.51 5.29 24.80
C GLU A 700 -13.78 5.99 25.96
N GLN A 701 -13.57 5.26 27.07
CA GLN A 701 -12.80 5.77 28.20
C GLN A 701 -11.36 6.11 27.80
N ILE A 702 -10.70 5.25 27.01
CA ILE A 702 -9.35 5.49 26.49
C ILE A 702 -9.33 6.72 25.57
N ALA A 703 -10.27 6.82 24.63
CA ALA A 703 -10.34 7.94 23.69
C ALA A 703 -10.53 9.29 24.41
N ALA A 704 -11.40 9.34 25.43
CA ALA A 704 -11.61 10.54 26.24
C ALA A 704 -10.34 10.97 26.99
N LEU A 705 -9.53 10.02 27.46
CA LEU A 705 -8.24 10.31 28.11
C LEU A 705 -7.20 10.82 27.10
N LEU A 706 -7.18 10.25 25.89
CA LEU A 706 -6.27 10.68 24.83
C LEU A 706 -6.60 12.09 24.31
N GLN A 707 -7.88 12.48 24.24
CA GLN A 707 -8.31 13.83 23.82
C GLN A 707 -7.71 14.94 24.69
N GLN A 708 -7.33 14.64 25.94
CA GLN A 708 -6.72 15.59 26.87
C GLN A 708 -5.22 15.79 26.65
N ILE A 709 -4.58 14.99 25.78
CA ILE A 709 -3.16 15.06 25.50
C ILE A 709 -2.93 16.06 24.37
N VAL A 710 -2.10 17.08 24.63
CA VAL A 710 -1.68 18.02 23.59
C VAL A 710 -0.95 17.24 22.49
N GLY A 711 -1.29 17.51 21.23
CA GLY A 711 -0.69 16.87 20.06
C GLY A 711 -1.50 15.70 19.49
N VAL A 712 -2.45 15.14 20.25
CA VAL A 712 -3.33 14.10 19.73
C VAL A 712 -4.45 14.73 18.90
N LYS A 713 -4.57 14.30 17.62
CA LYS A 713 -5.61 14.72 16.68
C LYS A 713 -6.25 13.50 16.02
N ASP A 714 -7.41 13.73 15.39
CA ASP A 714 -8.10 12.74 14.57
C ASP A 714 -8.35 11.40 15.31
N ILE A 715 -8.70 11.46 16.61
CA ILE A 715 -8.97 10.24 17.40
C ILE A 715 -10.19 9.52 16.82
N LYS A 716 -10.01 8.24 16.52
CA LYS A 716 -11.03 7.35 15.99
C LYS A 716 -11.04 6.06 16.79
N ILE A 717 -12.19 5.75 17.36
CA ILE A 717 -12.48 4.41 17.88
C ILE A 717 -12.98 3.56 16.71
N GLU A 718 -12.45 2.34 16.61
CA GLU A 718 -12.99 1.34 15.70
C GLU A 718 -14.47 1.07 16.01
N GLN A 719 -15.35 1.42 15.06
CA GLN A 719 -16.79 1.26 15.19
C GLN A 719 -17.16 -0.22 15.14
N ILE A 720 -17.55 -0.78 16.29
CA ILE A 720 -18.00 -2.17 16.40
C ILE A 720 -19.50 -2.31 16.65
N SER A 721 -20.21 -1.24 17.04
CA SER A 721 -21.67 -1.22 17.27
C SER A 721 -22.34 -0.15 16.40
N GLY A 722 -23.66 0.01 16.51
CA GLY A 722 -24.43 1.05 15.83
C GLY A 722 -25.12 0.59 14.55
N GLN A 723 -24.99 -0.70 14.17
CA GLN A 723 -25.65 -1.24 12.99
C GLN A 723 -27.06 -1.74 13.36
N PRO A 724 -28.13 -1.25 12.71
CA PRO A 724 -29.47 -1.78 12.89
C PRO A 724 -29.63 -3.13 12.17
N TYR A 725 -30.13 -4.13 12.90
CA TYR A 725 -30.47 -5.47 12.44
C TYR A 725 -31.97 -5.67 12.50
N LEU A 726 -32.56 -6.15 11.40
CA LEU A 726 -33.88 -6.75 11.46
C LEU A 726 -33.73 -8.20 11.93
N THR A 727 -34.02 -8.46 13.20
CA THR A 727 -33.92 -9.80 13.78
C THR A 727 -35.25 -10.53 13.65
N ILE A 728 -35.23 -11.72 13.04
CA ILE A 728 -36.37 -12.64 12.97
C ILE A 728 -36.07 -13.81 13.92
N ASP A 729 -36.53 -13.69 15.17
CA ASP A 729 -36.33 -14.71 16.20
C ASP A 729 -37.41 -15.79 16.11
N ILE A 730 -37.04 -16.94 15.52
CA ILE A 730 -37.96 -18.03 15.21
C ILE A 730 -38.35 -18.77 16.50
N ASP A 731 -39.63 -18.72 16.86
CA ASP A 731 -40.15 -19.41 18.03
C ASP A 731 -40.39 -20.89 17.71
N ARG A 732 -39.47 -21.74 18.20
CA ARG A 732 -39.53 -23.20 18.00
C ARG A 732 -40.83 -23.82 18.51
N GLN A 733 -41.45 -23.27 19.56
CA GLN A 733 -42.70 -23.80 20.10
C GLN A 733 -43.89 -23.43 19.20
N LYS A 734 -43.91 -22.20 18.64
CA LYS A 734 -44.96 -21.77 17.72
C LYS A 734 -44.89 -22.53 16.39
N ILE A 735 -43.73 -22.64 15.76
CA ILE A 735 -43.59 -23.37 14.48
C ILE A 735 -43.96 -24.86 14.62
N ALA A 736 -43.63 -25.47 15.78
CA ALA A 736 -43.94 -26.88 16.03
C ALA A 736 -45.45 -27.16 16.07
N ARG A 737 -46.27 -26.21 16.55
CA ARG A 737 -47.74 -26.34 16.56
C ARG A 737 -48.33 -26.43 15.15
N PHE A 738 -47.66 -25.85 14.17
CA PHE A 738 -48.08 -25.85 12.77
C PHE A 738 -47.33 -26.91 11.92
N GLY A 739 -46.45 -27.71 12.54
CA GLY A 739 -45.61 -28.67 11.82
C GLY A 739 -44.64 -28.01 10.84
N ILE A 740 -44.23 -26.78 11.12
CA ILE A 740 -43.27 -26.00 10.31
C ILE A 740 -41.87 -26.20 10.91
N SER A 741 -40.88 -26.48 10.06
CA SER A 741 -39.49 -26.57 10.48
C SER A 741 -38.79 -25.22 10.44
N VAL A 742 -37.68 -25.08 11.16
CA VAL A 742 -36.84 -23.87 11.08
C VAL A 742 -36.32 -23.65 9.66
N ALA A 743 -36.02 -24.73 8.94
CA ALA A 743 -35.55 -24.68 7.56
C ALA A 743 -36.58 -24.05 6.62
N ASP A 744 -37.87 -24.35 6.79
CA ASP A 744 -38.94 -23.77 5.98
C ASP A 744 -39.02 -22.25 6.16
N VAL A 745 -38.87 -21.77 7.40
CA VAL A 745 -38.88 -20.33 7.70
C VAL A 745 -37.61 -19.66 7.14
N GLN A 746 -36.43 -20.27 7.33
CA GLN A 746 -35.17 -19.77 6.80
C GLN A 746 -35.14 -19.71 5.28
N GLU A 747 -35.75 -20.69 4.60
CA GLU A 747 -35.87 -20.69 3.15
C GLU A 747 -36.68 -19.48 2.65
N ILE A 748 -37.77 -19.15 3.34
CA ILE A 748 -38.56 -17.96 3.02
C ILE A 748 -37.73 -16.69 3.26
N ILE A 749 -36.98 -16.59 4.35
CA ILE A 749 -36.12 -15.42 4.60
C ILE A 749 -35.07 -15.26 3.48
N THR A 750 -34.35 -16.33 3.17
CA THR A 750 -33.27 -16.32 2.16
C THR A 750 -33.79 -16.08 0.75
N THR A 751 -34.92 -16.67 0.37
CA THR A 751 -35.48 -16.55 -0.99
C THR A 751 -36.33 -15.30 -1.13
N ALA A 752 -37.29 -15.05 -0.24
CA ALA A 752 -38.25 -13.94 -0.37
C ALA A 752 -37.60 -12.58 -0.12
N ILE A 753 -36.77 -12.48 0.93
CA ILE A 753 -36.18 -11.21 1.38
C ILE A 753 -34.79 -11.04 0.78
N GLY A 754 -33.90 -12.03 0.99
CA GLY A 754 -32.50 -11.98 0.57
C GLY A 754 -32.29 -12.08 -0.95
N GLY A 755 -33.15 -12.85 -1.63
CA GLY A 755 -33.05 -13.10 -3.07
C GLY A 755 -32.02 -14.17 -3.40
N LYS A 756 -32.39 -15.42 -3.17
CA LYS A 756 -31.55 -16.59 -3.43
C LYS A 756 -31.28 -16.76 -4.93
N PRO A 757 -30.01 -16.92 -5.36
CA PRO A 757 -29.68 -17.31 -6.74
C PRO A 757 -30.28 -18.68 -7.08
N ALA A 758 -31.05 -18.74 -8.15
CA ALA A 758 -31.64 -19.99 -8.65
C ALA A 758 -30.76 -20.65 -9.72
N THR A 759 -30.17 -19.84 -10.60
CA THR A 759 -29.27 -20.29 -11.69
C THR A 759 -28.48 -19.11 -12.27
N GLN A 760 -27.63 -19.36 -13.27
CA GLN A 760 -26.85 -18.33 -13.99
C GLN A 760 -27.22 -18.29 -15.47
N ILE A 761 -27.45 -17.09 -16.01
CA ILE A 761 -27.71 -16.85 -17.44
C ILE A 761 -26.40 -16.54 -18.15
N TYR A 762 -26.24 -17.12 -19.34
CA TYR A 762 -25.07 -16.96 -20.19
C TYR A 762 -25.39 -16.05 -21.38
N GLU A 763 -24.69 -14.92 -21.48
CA GLU A 763 -24.72 -14.01 -22.64
C GLU A 763 -23.36 -14.08 -23.34
N GLY A 764 -23.21 -15.04 -24.24
CA GLY A 764 -21.90 -15.38 -24.81
C GLY A 764 -20.97 -15.91 -23.71
N GLU A 765 -19.90 -15.18 -23.43
CA GLU A 765 -18.96 -15.51 -22.35
C GLU A 765 -19.36 -14.91 -20.98
N ARG A 766 -20.31 -13.96 -20.99
CA ARG A 766 -20.75 -13.22 -19.80
C ARG A 766 -21.73 -14.05 -18.98
N ARG A 767 -21.65 -13.93 -17.65
CA ARG A 767 -22.50 -14.68 -16.71
C ARG A 767 -23.22 -13.73 -15.77
N PHE A 768 -24.54 -13.88 -15.67
CA PHE A 768 -25.36 -13.07 -14.78
C PHE A 768 -26.20 -13.96 -13.87
N GLN A 769 -26.32 -13.59 -12.61
CA GLN A 769 -27.14 -14.34 -11.65
C GLN A 769 -28.62 -14.12 -11.97
N LEU A 770 -29.40 -15.21 -11.91
CA LEU A 770 -30.86 -15.14 -11.91
C LEU A 770 -31.37 -15.44 -10.50
N VAL A 771 -31.99 -14.44 -9.88
CA VAL A 771 -32.48 -14.51 -8.50
C VAL A 771 -33.99 -14.49 -8.44
N VAL A 772 -34.52 -15.18 -7.44
CA VAL A 772 -35.94 -15.25 -7.14
C VAL A 772 -36.18 -14.51 -5.83
N ARG A 773 -37.07 -13.51 -5.81
CA ARG A 773 -37.37 -12.71 -4.60
C ARG A 773 -38.74 -12.05 -4.64
N PHE A 774 -39.19 -11.49 -3.52
CA PHE A 774 -40.39 -10.65 -3.50
C PHE A 774 -40.13 -9.21 -3.96
N PRO A 775 -41.15 -8.56 -4.56
CA PRO A 775 -41.16 -7.12 -4.82
C PRO A 775 -40.89 -6.31 -3.54
N ALA A 776 -40.26 -5.14 -3.69
CA ALA A 776 -39.87 -4.29 -2.57
C ALA A 776 -41.01 -3.95 -1.57
N PRO A 777 -42.27 -3.68 -1.99
CA PRO A 777 -43.36 -3.36 -1.06
C PRO A 777 -43.71 -4.47 -0.05
N TYR A 778 -43.35 -5.72 -0.33
CA TYR A 778 -43.61 -6.86 0.56
C TYR A 778 -42.46 -7.17 1.53
N ARG A 779 -41.36 -6.42 1.46
CA ARG A 779 -40.14 -6.69 2.25
C ARG A 779 -39.41 -5.44 2.72
N ASN A 780 -40.02 -4.25 2.61
CA ASN A 780 -39.40 -2.98 2.98
C ASN A 780 -39.70 -2.54 4.42
N SER A 781 -40.57 -3.25 5.13
CA SER A 781 -40.96 -2.91 6.51
C SER A 781 -41.12 -4.16 7.38
N VAL A 782 -40.94 -3.98 8.69
CA VAL A 782 -41.20 -5.01 9.72
C VAL A 782 -42.61 -5.60 9.55
N ALA A 783 -43.62 -4.73 9.37
CA ALA A 783 -45.01 -5.14 9.17
C ALA A 783 -45.18 -5.99 7.91
N SER A 784 -44.62 -5.55 6.77
CA SER A 784 -44.71 -6.33 5.52
C SER A 784 -44.04 -7.71 5.62
N ILE A 785 -42.93 -7.79 6.36
CA ILE A 785 -42.20 -9.05 6.56
C ILE A 785 -42.99 -9.98 7.49
N GLY A 786 -43.65 -9.44 8.52
CA GLY A 786 -44.54 -10.21 9.38
C GLY A 786 -45.73 -10.84 8.64
N GLU A 787 -46.22 -10.19 7.58
CA GLU A 787 -47.32 -10.69 6.73
C GLU A 787 -46.88 -11.74 5.70
N ILE A 788 -45.57 -12.00 5.56
CA ILE A 788 -45.07 -13.07 4.69
C ILE A 788 -45.57 -14.41 5.24
N ARG A 789 -46.22 -15.20 4.38
CA ARG A 789 -46.83 -16.47 4.81
C ARG A 789 -45.92 -17.66 4.53
N VAL A 790 -45.85 -18.55 5.50
CA VAL A 790 -45.17 -19.85 5.43
C VAL A 790 -46.23 -20.94 5.33
N LYS A 791 -46.01 -21.92 4.45
CA LYS A 791 -46.94 -23.05 4.26
C LYS A 791 -46.67 -24.13 5.31
N ALA A 792 -47.69 -24.46 6.09
CA ALA A 792 -47.68 -25.57 7.03
C ALA A 792 -47.86 -26.91 6.30
N ALA A 793 -47.48 -28.01 6.95
CA ALA A 793 -47.70 -29.38 6.43
C ALA A 793 -49.19 -29.69 6.18
N SER A 794 -50.09 -29.04 6.93
CA SER A 794 -51.55 -29.11 6.73
C SER A 794 -52.06 -28.37 5.49
N GLY A 795 -51.19 -27.63 4.79
CA GLY A 795 -51.54 -26.75 3.68
C GLY A 795 -51.99 -25.35 4.10
N ALA A 796 -52.11 -25.07 5.40
CA ALA A 796 -52.43 -23.74 5.92
C ALA A 796 -51.28 -22.75 5.66
N LEU A 797 -51.62 -21.48 5.42
CA LEU A 797 -50.65 -20.39 5.22
C LEU A 797 -50.63 -19.51 6.47
N ILE A 798 -49.56 -19.62 7.25
CA ILE A 798 -49.40 -18.94 8.54
C ILE A 798 -48.49 -17.71 8.35
N PRO A 799 -48.87 -16.51 8.82
CA PRO A 799 -48.02 -15.33 8.73
C PRO A 799 -46.76 -15.48 9.60
N MET A 800 -45.66 -14.85 9.19
CA MET A 800 -44.37 -14.93 9.89
C MET A 800 -44.44 -14.34 11.30
N SER A 801 -45.31 -13.35 11.54
CA SER A 801 -45.56 -12.79 12.87
C SER A 801 -46.12 -13.81 13.89
N ASP A 802 -46.83 -14.84 13.43
CA ASP A 802 -47.32 -15.93 14.28
C ASP A 802 -46.25 -17.01 14.53
N LEU A 803 -45.14 -16.97 13.79
CA LEU A 803 -44.07 -17.96 13.83
C LEU A 803 -42.78 -17.44 14.49
N ALA A 804 -42.54 -16.13 14.40
CA ALA A 804 -41.31 -15.49 14.84
C ALA A 804 -41.57 -14.08 15.38
N THR A 805 -40.70 -13.63 16.30
CA THR A 805 -40.68 -12.23 16.75
C THR A 805 -39.79 -11.45 15.79
N ILE A 806 -40.33 -10.38 15.20
CA ILE A 806 -39.62 -9.57 14.21
C ILE A 806 -39.43 -8.17 14.77
N GLU A 807 -38.18 -7.79 15.03
CA GLU A 807 -37.87 -6.48 15.61
C GLU A 807 -36.52 -5.94 15.15
N MET A 808 -36.39 -4.61 15.22
CA MET A 808 -35.12 -3.93 14.96
C MET A 808 -34.29 -3.96 16.24
N ARG A 809 -33.11 -4.59 16.18
CA ARG A 809 -32.12 -4.58 17.26
C ARG A 809 -30.84 -3.94 16.78
N GLU A 810 -30.07 -3.37 17.68
CA GLU A 810 -28.70 -2.99 17.37
C GLU A 810 -27.80 -4.21 17.48
N GLY A 811 -26.81 -4.32 16.60
CA GLY A 811 -25.83 -5.39 16.63
C GLY A 811 -24.47 -4.92 16.11
N PRO A 812 -23.47 -5.80 16.11
CA PRO A 812 -22.12 -5.40 15.78
C PRO A 812 -21.99 -5.06 14.29
N LEU A 813 -21.28 -3.99 13.95
CA LEU A 813 -20.97 -3.66 12.55
C LEU A 813 -19.89 -4.60 11.99
N ARG A 814 -18.87 -4.87 12.79
CA ARG A 814 -17.73 -5.71 12.46
C ARG A 814 -17.12 -6.32 13.70
N ILE A 815 -16.41 -7.43 13.53
CA ILE A 815 -15.62 -8.08 14.58
C ILE A 815 -14.19 -8.22 14.07
N SER A 816 -13.26 -7.59 14.78
CA SER A 816 -11.83 -7.62 14.46
C SER A 816 -11.11 -8.53 15.44
N ARG A 817 -10.21 -9.37 14.92
CA ARG A 817 -9.41 -10.29 15.74
C ARG A 817 -7.96 -10.27 15.33
N GLU A 818 -7.10 -10.53 16.29
CA GLU A 818 -5.66 -10.59 16.12
C GLU A 818 -5.12 -11.65 17.09
N HIS A 819 -4.26 -12.53 16.59
CA HIS A 819 -3.80 -13.72 17.32
C HIS A 819 -4.93 -14.55 17.95
N VAL A 820 -6.03 -14.75 17.21
CA VAL A 820 -7.20 -15.54 17.64
C VAL A 820 -7.92 -14.94 18.86
N LYS A 821 -7.72 -13.64 19.14
CA LYS A 821 -8.45 -12.89 20.16
C LYS A 821 -9.18 -11.71 19.55
N ARG A 822 -10.39 -11.42 20.04
CA ARG A 822 -11.12 -10.21 19.65
C ARG A 822 -10.36 -8.98 20.15
N ARG A 823 -10.40 -7.92 19.35
CA ARG A 823 -9.79 -6.64 19.69
C ARG A 823 -10.58 -5.46 19.14
N ILE A 824 -10.42 -4.32 19.79
CA ILE A 824 -10.81 -3.00 19.28
C ILE A 824 -9.56 -2.11 19.25
N PHE A 825 -9.39 -1.29 18.23
CA PHE A 825 -8.33 -0.28 18.23
C PHE A 825 -8.88 1.14 18.40
N ILE A 826 -8.07 1.99 19.04
CA ILE A 826 -8.26 3.43 19.15
C ILE A 826 -7.11 4.09 18.41
N GLY A 827 -7.37 4.59 17.20
CA GLY A 827 -6.38 5.22 16.32
C GLY A 827 -6.34 6.73 16.52
N PHE A 828 -5.18 7.35 16.35
CA PHE A 828 -5.01 8.79 16.35
C PHE A 828 -3.74 9.20 15.60
N ASN A 829 -3.69 10.46 15.15
CA ASN A 829 -2.52 11.08 14.53
C ASN A 829 -1.85 12.05 15.51
N VAL A 830 -0.54 12.24 15.38
CA VAL A 830 0.22 13.16 16.24
C VAL A 830 0.59 14.41 15.44
N VAL A 831 0.11 15.58 15.87
CA VAL A 831 0.34 16.86 15.17
C VAL A 831 0.93 17.89 16.11
N GLY A 832 2.08 18.46 15.72
CA GLY A 832 2.75 19.53 16.46
C GLY A 832 3.50 19.08 17.72
N ARG A 833 3.70 17.77 17.91
CA ARG A 833 4.52 17.14 18.96
C ARG A 833 5.12 15.84 18.43
N ASP A 834 6.05 15.26 19.19
CA ASP A 834 6.68 13.99 18.86
C ASP A 834 5.87 12.78 19.34
N ILE A 835 5.94 11.68 18.58
CA ILE A 835 5.19 10.44 18.85
C ILE A 835 5.61 9.84 20.20
N GLY A 836 6.92 9.80 20.49
CA GLY A 836 7.45 9.20 21.72
C GLY A 836 6.91 9.89 22.98
N GLY A 837 6.99 11.23 23.02
CA GLY A 837 6.49 12.03 24.14
C GLY A 837 4.97 11.89 24.36
N VAL A 838 4.18 11.82 23.29
CA VAL A 838 2.73 11.62 23.38
C VAL A 838 2.37 10.24 23.93
N VAL A 839 3.05 9.19 23.48
CA VAL A 839 2.81 7.82 23.95
C VAL A 839 3.25 7.64 25.41
N ASP A 840 4.38 8.22 25.83
CA ASP A 840 4.83 8.17 27.22
C ASP A 840 3.81 8.86 28.17
N GLU A 841 3.31 10.03 27.79
CA GLU A 841 2.25 10.73 28.52
C GLU A 841 0.95 9.91 28.55
N GLY A 842 0.58 9.30 27.43
CA GLY A 842 -0.58 8.42 27.31
C GLY A 842 -0.48 7.17 28.18
N ARG A 843 0.67 6.47 28.17
CA ARG A 843 0.95 5.30 29.04
C ARG A 843 0.79 5.67 30.52
N ALA A 844 1.32 6.81 30.93
CA ALA A 844 1.20 7.29 32.31
C ALA A 844 -0.25 7.60 32.70
N LYS A 845 -1.02 8.30 31.84
CA LYS A 845 -2.43 8.60 32.10
C LYS A 845 -3.31 7.35 32.15
N LEU A 846 -3.11 6.42 31.21
CA LEU A 846 -3.86 5.16 31.18
C LEU A 846 -3.56 4.30 32.42
N ALA A 847 -2.29 4.17 32.81
CA ALA A 847 -1.91 3.41 34.01
C ALA A 847 -2.53 3.99 35.30
N ALA A 848 -2.71 5.31 35.37
CA ALA A 848 -3.30 5.98 36.53
C ALA A 848 -4.84 5.88 36.60
N GLN A 849 -5.53 5.91 35.46
CA GLN A 849 -6.99 6.11 35.42
C GLN A 849 -7.79 4.94 34.82
N LEU A 850 -7.15 4.04 34.06
CA LEU A 850 -7.82 2.91 33.42
C LEU A 850 -7.69 1.64 34.27
N ARG A 851 -8.83 1.10 34.71
CA ARG A 851 -8.90 -0.26 35.30
C ARG A 851 -9.49 -1.23 34.29
N LEU A 852 -8.75 -2.29 33.99
CA LEU A 852 -9.13 -3.35 33.05
C LEU A 852 -9.62 -4.60 33.81
N PRO A 853 -10.66 -5.29 33.33
CA PRO A 853 -11.06 -6.61 33.85
C PRO A 853 -10.02 -7.69 33.57
N GLU A 854 -10.12 -8.83 34.24
CA GLU A 854 -9.26 -9.99 33.97
C GLU A 854 -9.40 -10.48 32.52
N GLY A 855 -8.29 -10.84 31.89
CA GLY A 855 -8.24 -11.26 30.49
C GLY A 855 -8.15 -10.12 29.46
N TYR A 856 -8.28 -8.85 29.88
CA TYR A 856 -8.15 -7.69 29.01
C TYR A 856 -6.73 -7.13 29.03
N THR A 857 -6.20 -6.80 27.85
CA THR A 857 -4.85 -6.24 27.71
C THR A 857 -4.83 -5.09 26.73
N VAL A 858 -4.01 -4.09 27.01
CA VAL A 858 -3.78 -2.93 26.15
C VAL A 858 -2.37 -2.99 25.58
N VAL A 859 -2.24 -2.84 24.28
CA VAL A 859 -0.97 -2.79 23.55
C VAL A 859 -0.94 -1.54 22.69
N TRP A 860 0.20 -0.87 22.63
CA TRP A 860 0.42 0.27 21.74
C TRP A 860 0.93 -0.25 20.40
N GLY A 861 0.32 0.20 19.31
CA GLY A 861 0.63 -0.19 17.93
C GLY A 861 0.78 1.02 17.01
N GLY A 862 0.93 0.74 15.71
CA GLY A 862 1.20 1.75 14.68
C GLY A 862 2.70 2.05 14.55
N ALA A 863 3.04 3.23 14.07
CA ALA A 863 4.42 3.69 13.87
C ALA A 863 5.25 3.68 15.16
N PHE A 864 4.62 3.87 16.33
CA PHE A 864 5.32 3.78 17.63
C PHE A 864 5.90 2.39 17.89
N GLU A 865 5.21 1.31 17.53
CA GLU A 865 5.71 -0.06 17.70
C GLU A 865 6.98 -0.29 16.86
N ASN A 866 6.97 0.21 15.62
CA ASN A 866 8.13 0.16 14.72
C ASN A 866 9.29 0.99 15.29
N MET A 867 9.00 2.16 15.86
CA MET A 867 10.01 3.00 16.53
C MET A 867 10.63 2.30 17.75
N GLU A 868 9.82 1.66 18.61
CA GLU A 868 10.30 0.93 19.79
C GLU A 868 11.21 -0.24 19.38
N ARG A 869 10.84 -0.97 18.33
CA ARG A 869 11.64 -2.05 17.74
C ARG A 869 12.96 -1.55 17.16
N ALA A 870 12.93 -0.48 16.37
CA ALA A 870 14.12 0.14 15.79
C ALA A 870 15.09 0.65 16.87
N ASN A 871 14.58 1.34 17.90
CA ASN A 871 15.37 1.84 19.01
C ASN A 871 16.04 0.72 19.81
N ALA A 872 15.31 -0.36 20.12
CA ALA A 872 15.85 -1.53 20.79
C ALA A 872 17.02 -2.15 20.01
N ARG A 873 16.91 -2.19 18.68
CA ARG A 873 17.98 -2.67 17.80
C ARG A 873 19.18 -1.73 17.78
N LEU A 874 18.96 -0.43 17.60
CA LEU A 874 20.03 0.57 17.54
C LEU A 874 20.83 0.66 18.84
N MET A 875 20.18 0.52 20.01
CA MET A 875 20.86 0.47 21.31
C MET A 875 21.90 -0.66 21.40
N ILE A 876 21.72 -1.75 20.66
CA ILE A 876 22.67 -2.88 20.61
C ILE A 876 23.71 -2.66 19.53
N VAL A 877 23.30 -2.23 18.33
CA VAL A 877 24.18 -2.22 17.15
C VAL A 877 25.11 -1.01 17.12
N VAL A 878 24.68 0.17 17.59
CA VAL A 878 25.53 1.37 17.61
C VAL A 878 26.81 1.15 18.45
N PRO A 879 26.76 0.59 19.68
CA PRO A 879 27.97 0.26 20.43
C PRO A 879 28.91 -0.72 19.70
N ILE A 880 28.35 -1.73 19.02
CA ILE A 880 29.14 -2.70 18.24
C ILE A 880 29.85 -2.00 17.09
N THR A 881 29.15 -1.12 16.37
CA THR A 881 29.71 -0.32 15.28
C THR A 881 30.82 0.60 15.77
N LEU A 882 30.64 1.29 16.91
CA LEU A 882 31.69 2.12 17.52
C LEU A 882 32.91 1.29 17.91
N ALA A 883 32.72 0.07 18.44
CA ALA A 883 33.82 -0.84 18.73
C ALA A 883 34.56 -1.30 17.46
N LEU A 884 33.84 -1.54 16.37
CA LEU A 884 34.43 -1.91 15.08
C LEU A 884 35.21 -0.73 14.46
N VAL A 885 34.67 0.49 14.54
CA VAL A 885 35.38 1.73 14.14
C VAL A 885 36.66 1.90 14.97
N PHE A 886 36.59 1.69 16.29
CA PHE A 886 37.76 1.76 17.15
C PHE A 886 38.84 0.75 16.73
N PHE A 887 38.43 -0.48 16.42
CA PHE A 887 39.35 -1.52 15.96
C PHE A 887 40.00 -1.15 14.61
N LEU A 888 39.22 -0.61 13.65
CA LEU A 888 39.75 -0.14 12.37
C LEU A 888 40.73 1.02 12.55
N LEU A 889 40.44 1.98 13.43
CA LEU A 889 41.36 3.07 13.76
C LEU A 889 42.63 2.55 14.44
N TYR A 890 42.50 1.63 15.39
CA TYR A 890 43.65 0.99 16.02
C TYR A 890 44.52 0.23 14.99
N TRP A 891 43.89 -0.43 14.02
CA TRP A 891 44.60 -1.11 12.94
C TRP A 891 45.26 -0.16 11.94
N ALA A 892 44.65 1.01 11.69
CA ALA A 892 45.22 2.04 10.85
C ALA A 892 46.46 2.71 11.50
N PHE A 893 46.37 3.09 12.77
CA PHE A 893 47.39 3.88 13.48
C PHE A 893 48.37 3.06 14.34
N HIS A 894 48.08 1.80 14.62
CA HIS A 894 48.82 0.95 15.56
C HIS A 894 49.04 1.61 16.95
N SER A 895 48.10 2.46 17.37
CA SER A 895 48.20 3.26 18.59
C SER A 895 46.84 3.44 19.23
N LEU A 896 46.70 2.90 20.45
CA LEU A 896 45.52 3.10 21.31
C LEU A 896 45.25 4.60 21.53
N ARG A 897 46.31 5.38 21.75
CA ARG A 897 46.19 6.82 22.01
C ARG A 897 45.57 7.58 20.83
N TYR A 898 46.00 7.28 19.60
CA TYR A 898 45.46 7.96 18.42
C TYR A 898 44.04 7.49 18.08
N ALA A 899 43.75 6.19 18.22
CA ALA A 899 42.40 5.66 18.02
C ALA A 899 41.39 6.28 19.01
N THR A 900 41.73 6.34 20.30
CA THR A 900 40.87 6.97 21.32
C THR A 900 40.70 8.46 21.08
N LEU A 901 41.76 9.17 20.69
CA LEU A 901 41.68 10.61 20.40
C LEU A 901 40.73 10.91 19.23
N ILE A 902 40.75 10.08 18.18
CA ILE A 902 39.87 10.27 17.03
C ILE A 902 38.40 9.97 17.40
N ILE A 903 38.13 8.90 18.15
CA ILE A 903 36.76 8.59 18.58
C ILE A 903 36.18 9.67 19.48
N ILE A 904 36.98 10.26 20.37
CA ILE A 904 36.52 11.33 21.28
C ILE A 904 36.24 12.65 20.52
N ASN A 905 36.66 12.79 19.26
CA ASN A 905 36.29 13.93 18.42
C ASN A 905 34.89 13.78 17.76
N LEU A 906 34.20 12.65 17.96
CA LEU A 906 32.86 12.42 17.39
C LEU A 906 31.74 13.22 18.10
N PRO A 907 31.64 13.23 19.45
CA PRO A 907 30.69 14.09 20.16
C PRO A 907 31.11 15.55 20.12
#